data_AF-A0A7V2CXQ0-F1
#
_entry.id   AF-A0A7V2CXQ0-F1
#
_cell.length_a   1.000
_cell.length_b   1.000
_cell.length_c   1.000
_cell.angle_alpha   90.00
_cell.angle_beta   90.00
_cell.angle_gamma   90.00
#
_symmetry.space_group_name_H-M   'P 1'
#
loop_
_entity.id
_entity.type
_entity.pdbx_description
1 polymer ?
#
loop_
_entity_poly.entity_id
_entity_poly.type
_entity_poly.pdbx_seq_one_letter_code
_entity_poly.pdbx_strand_id
1 'polypeptide(L)'
;MRRSLFLWFALLAPVLLRAEALRTVSSPELWKEFSADRANHANIPDVSYSGFRFGEEPIPDVKVVADVRSEGAKGDGTTDDTAAFRAAIAKAGAAGGGAVKIPAGTYLLSEVLALDKPGVVLRGEGPAKTVLHFSKHLRDLGIRNGAWFGGLIWIGPDAGRGPEAPDEIPVAANTVSVTAPAPQGAHEIQVAAADAARLKPLVGQTLQMVWDGSKDLSLAHHIAGHPSMQTYNWESFRIDHVDGGQMKWFWANEIGAVEGTTVRLRKPLRLAIRPEWPVTISAESPFPVTGCGVESLAIRFPESRKAPHLREVGWNGILFHKAAHCWARDIAIHNADVGINFTTAINCQVSGWTLTGRENHHGTATRGSSHDNRVENFRIESRPMHGINTEGLSSGNVWRRGEMLHGTFDSHCMMSFDFVRTDITLRNTGGPGGAGNHGPFAGRRTVHWNIRVTGGKPDWVAVPVQMSMGAIVGVQGVPLDESDEPKWKMPPGKNKGTVIADHGKSPTPPDLYAAQFELRTKRKPLDTPPAPAGPAASAAAASPDIVAPAPKPQQQPTPLVPPPRATPAPTAAPMLQALPTDLPDRRKVTATALAQFEAKLLARLRESIAGGRPPTFRFARLGRDMQVGALAERQLMLSAPGVTLPVGLDQLTPAERSHLARSVVRADQPSDAALAAFYAVLAGEEAAAARWLTAAGAAASEVRAAFGE
;
A
#
# COMPACT_ATOMS: atom_id res chain seq x y z
N MET A 1 60.44 31.12 -39.99
CA MET A 1 59.01 30.97 -39.62
C MET A 1 58.93 30.49 -38.18
N ARG A 2 58.50 31.36 -37.25
CA ARG A 2 58.45 31.10 -35.81
C ARG A 2 57.18 30.32 -35.45
N ARG A 3 57.34 29.26 -34.64
CA ARG A 3 56.25 28.48 -34.04
C ARG A 3 55.66 29.29 -32.87
N SER A 4 54.37 29.61 -32.92
CA SER A 4 53.63 30.25 -31.83
C SER A 4 52.88 29.21 -31.01
N LEU A 5 53.21 29.10 -29.72
CA LEU A 5 52.38 28.45 -28.70
C LEU A 5 51.13 29.30 -28.47
N PHE A 6 49.93 28.71 -28.61
CA PHE A 6 48.69 29.27 -28.09
C PHE A 6 48.37 28.60 -26.75
N LEU A 7 48.55 29.32 -25.64
CA LEU A 7 48.00 28.97 -24.34
C LEU A 7 46.49 29.26 -24.35
N TRP A 8 45.67 28.23 -24.15
CA TRP A 8 44.26 28.37 -23.79
C TRP A 8 44.16 28.49 -22.27
N PHE A 9 43.87 29.69 -21.76
CA PHE A 9 43.38 29.87 -20.39
C PHE A 9 41.90 29.52 -20.36
N ALA A 10 41.56 28.35 -19.80
CA ALA A 10 40.20 28.02 -19.43
C ALA A 10 39.82 28.86 -18.18
N LEU A 11 38.93 29.85 -18.37
CA LEU A 11 38.23 30.49 -17.26
C LEU A 11 37.29 29.45 -16.62
N LEU A 12 37.76 28.82 -15.54
CA LEU A 12 36.91 28.16 -14.55
C LEU A 12 36.13 29.25 -13.81
N ALA A 13 34.97 29.62 -14.33
CA ALA A 13 33.98 30.31 -13.53
C ALA A 13 33.47 29.32 -12.46
N PRO A 14 33.47 29.68 -11.15
CA PRO A 14 32.85 28.85 -10.15
C PRO A 14 31.35 28.80 -10.44
N VAL A 15 30.84 27.62 -10.79
CA VAL A 15 29.40 27.34 -10.79
C VAL A 15 28.96 27.40 -9.34
N LEU A 16 28.57 28.58 -8.89
CA LEU A 16 27.72 28.74 -7.73
C LEU A 16 26.43 27.95 -8.01
N LEU A 17 26.28 26.77 -7.39
CA LEU A 17 24.98 26.12 -7.27
C LEU A 17 24.04 27.10 -6.55
N ARG A 18 23.33 27.92 -7.31
CA ARG A 18 22.11 28.56 -6.79
C ARG A 18 21.15 27.42 -6.47
N ALA A 19 20.67 27.36 -5.23
CA ALA A 19 19.51 26.56 -4.91
C ALA A 19 18.38 27.02 -5.85
N GLU A 20 17.99 26.20 -6.83
CA GLU A 20 16.94 26.55 -7.77
C GLU A 20 15.62 26.69 -7.01
N ALA A 21 15.04 27.89 -7.02
CA ALA A 21 13.72 28.13 -6.43
C ALA A 21 12.66 27.26 -7.12
N LEU A 22 11.62 26.86 -6.37
CA LEU A 22 10.49 26.12 -6.94
C LEU A 22 9.82 26.94 -8.05
N ARG A 23 9.50 26.29 -9.18
CA ARG A 23 8.76 26.93 -10.28
C ARG A 23 7.33 27.20 -9.82
N THR A 24 6.93 28.46 -9.84
CA THR A 24 5.56 28.89 -9.55
C THR A 24 4.91 29.47 -10.79
N VAL A 25 3.68 29.03 -11.11
CA VAL A 25 2.89 29.47 -12.29
C VAL A 25 1.40 29.58 -11.94
N SER A 26 0.59 30.09 -12.86
CA SER A 26 -0.88 30.01 -12.71
C SER A 26 -1.38 28.64 -13.18
N SER A 27 -2.47 28.13 -12.61
CA SER A 27 -3.02 26.85 -13.07
C SER A 27 -3.56 26.90 -14.51
N PRO A 28 -4.11 28.02 -15.04
CA PRO A 28 -4.46 28.11 -16.46
C PRO A 28 -3.26 27.99 -17.39
N GLU A 29 -2.11 28.57 -17.02
CA GLU A 29 -0.85 28.44 -17.77
C GLU A 29 -0.36 26.99 -17.74
N LEU A 30 -0.31 26.38 -16.56
CA LEU A 30 0.08 24.97 -16.41
C LEU A 30 -0.87 24.03 -17.16
N TRP A 31 -2.17 24.31 -17.16
CA TRP A 31 -3.16 23.57 -17.93
C TRP A 31 -2.95 23.73 -19.44
N LYS A 32 -2.58 24.94 -19.90
CA LYS A 32 -2.25 25.20 -21.30
C LYS A 32 -1.01 24.40 -21.74
N GLU A 33 0.03 24.35 -20.91
CA GLU A 33 1.23 23.52 -21.13
C GLU A 33 0.87 22.04 -21.26
N PHE A 34 0.13 21.50 -20.29
CA PHE A 34 -0.33 20.11 -20.34
C PHE A 34 -1.19 19.86 -21.59
N SER A 35 -2.06 20.79 -21.95
CA SER A 35 -2.95 20.63 -23.11
C SER A 35 -2.18 20.60 -24.44
N ALA A 36 -1.03 21.28 -24.51
CA ALA A 36 -0.18 21.31 -25.69
C ALA A 36 0.61 20.01 -25.89
N ASP A 37 1.04 19.35 -24.80
CA ASP A 37 1.75 18.07 -24.85
C ASP A 37 1.35 17.16 -23.68
N ARG A 38 0.16 16.58 -23.77
CA ARG A 38 -0.43 15.74 -22.71
C ARG A 38 0.45 14.55 -22.36
N ALA A 39 1.09 13.96 -23.37
CA ALA A 39 1.85 12.75 -23.23
C ALA A 39 3.18 12.98 -22.52
N ASN A 40 3.86 14.09 -22.78
CA ASN A 40 5.21 14.35 -22.29
C ASN A 40 5.30 15.50 -21.29
N HIS A 41 4.17 16.05 -20.84
CA HIS A 41 4.18 17.11 -19.84
C HIS A 41 5.02 16.71 -18.62
N ALA A 42 5.94 17.60 -18.24
CA ALA A 42 7.00 17.30 -17.27
C ALA A 42 6.44 16.99 -15.87
N ASN A 43 5.31 17.61 -15.51
CA ASN A 43 4.78 17.59 -14.14
C ASN A 43 3.44 16.89 -13.97
N ILE A 44 2.66 16.80 -15.04
CA ILE A 44 1.26 16.36 -14.98
C ILE A 44 1.15 15.11 -15.86
N PRO A 45 0.77 13.96 -15.28
CA PRO A 45 0.55 12.75 -16.07
C PRO A 45 -0.81 12.81 -16.78
N ASP A 46 -0.93 12.15 -17.93
CA ASP A 46 -2.22 11.89 -18.53
C ASP A 46 -2.88 10.69 -17.82
N VAL A 47 -3.90 10.98 -16.99
CA VAL A 47 -4.68 9.97 -16.25
C VAL A 47 -6.12 9.86 -16.78
N SER A 48 -6.39 10.47 -17.94
CA SER A 48 -7.73 10.51 -18.53
C SER A 48 -8.28 9.13 -18.93
N TYR A 49 -7.42 8.10 -18.98
CA TYR A 49 -7.77 6.70 -19.25
C TYR A 49 -8.11 5.91 -17.98
N SER A 50 -8.09 6.52 -16.79
CA SER A 50 -8.37 5.79 -15.53
C SER A 50 -9.86 5.46 -15.36
N GLY A 51 -10.11 4.31 -14.71
CA GLY A 51 -11.45 3.78 -14.41
C GLY A 51 -11.97 2.78 -15.44
N PHE A 52 -13.19 2.29 -15.18
CA PHE A 52 -13.89 1.30 -15.98
C PHE A 52 -13.98 1.75 -17.43
N ARG A 53 -13.61 0.86 -18.36
CA ARG A 53 -13.61 1.13 -19.81
C ARG A 53 -13.06 2.52 -20.17
N PHE A 54 -11.94 2.89 -19.55
CA PHE A 54 -11.24 4.16 -19.77
C PHE A 54 -12.07 5.42 -19.47
N GLY A 55 -13.15 5.27 -18.68
CA GLY A 55 -14.16 6.30 -18.42
C GLY A 55 -15.08 6.59 -19.61
N GLU A 56 -14.96 5.88 -20.73
CA GLU A 56 -15.68 6.16 -21.97
C GLU A 56 -17.08 5.55 -22.03
N GLU A 57 -17.31 4.51 -21.23
CA GLU A 57 -18.55 3.75 -21.16
C GLU A 57 -19.13 3.82 -19.73
N PRO A 58 -20.47 3.86 -19.58
CA PRO A 58 -21.09 3.76 -18.28
C PRO A 58 -20.89 2.37 -17.68
N ILE A 59 -20.82 2.30 -16.35
CA ILE A 59 -20.94 1.03 -15.64
C ILE A 59 -22.31 0.41 -16.01
N PRO A 60 -22.34 -0.81 -16.58
CA PRO A 60 -23.55 -1.38 -17.16
C PRO A 60 -24.61 -1.71 -16.10
N ASP A 61 -25.88 -1.65 -16.50
CA ASP A 61 -26.96 -2.31 -15.77
C ASP A 61 -27.08 -3.77 -16.23
N VAL A 62 -26.32 -4.65 -15.57
CA VAL A 62 -26.27 -6.09 -15.89
C VAL A 62 -27.60 -6.79 -15.55
N LYS A 63 -28.11 -7.62 -16.46
CA LYS A 63 -29.34 -8.39 -16.25
C LYS A 63 -29.22 -9.33 -15.05
N VAL A 64 -30.27 -9.39 -14.23
CA VAL A 64 -30.39 -10.35 -13.13
C VAL A 64 -30.58 -11.77 -13.66
N VAL A 65 -29.75 -12.71 -13.19
CA VAL A 65 -29.79 -14.14 -13.56
C VAL A 65 -29.94 -15.07 -12.35
N ALA A 66 -29.68 -14.57 -11.15
CA ALA A 66 -29.84 -15.29 -9.89
C ALA A 66 -30.37 -14.34 -8.80
N ASP A 67 -31.07 -14.89 -7.81
CA ASP A 67 -31.55 -14.19 -6.63
C ASP A 67 -31.17 -15.04 -5.41
N VAL A 68 -30.49 -14.45 -4.43
CA VAL A 68 -30.01 -15.17 -3.24
C VAL A 68 -31.15 -15.82 -2.45
N ARG A 69 -32.37 -15.25 -2.46
CA ARG A 69 -33.54 -15.84 -1.78
C ARG A 69 -34.06 -17.08 -2.49
N SER A 70 -33.97 -17.11 -3.82
CA SER A 70 -34.30 -18.31 -4.61
C SER A 70 -33.33 -19.46 -4.31
N GLU A 71 -32.11 -19.13 -3.88
CA GLU A 71 -31.09 -20.09 -3.45
C GLU A 71 -31.12 -20.36 -1.93
N GLY A 72 -32.12 -19.84 -1.22
CA GLY A 72 -32.41 -20.17 0.19
C GLY A 72 -32.03 -19.12 1.23
N ALA A 73 -31.45 -17.98 0.83
CA ALA A 73 -31.08 -16.92 1.77
C ALA A 73 -32.30 -16.33 2.49
N LYS A 74 -32.17 -16.08 3.79
CA LYS A 74 -33.22 -15.50 4.63
C LYS A 74 -33.09 -13.99 4.76
N GLY A 75 -31.88 -13.47 4.90
CA GLY A 75 -31.64 -12.04 5.09
C GLY A 75 -32.21 -11.50 6.42
N ASP A 76 -32.28 -12.35 7.44
CA ASP A 76 -32.85 -12.05 8.77
C ASP A 76 -31.82 -11.58 9.81
N GLY A 77 -30.53 -11.57 9.45
CA GLY A 77 -29.41 -11.16 10.28
C GLY A 77 -28.87 -12.24 11.22
N THR A 78 -29.47 -13.43 11.24
CA THR A 78 -29.15 -14.54 12.16
C THR A 78 -28.85 -15.86 11.44
N THR A 79 -29.57 -16.14 10.35
CA THR A 79 -29.32 -17.30 9.50
C THR A 79 -28.05 -17.07 8.68
N ASP A 80 -27.14 -18.04 8.70
CA ASP A 80 -25.95 -18.00 7.84
C ASP A 80 -26.36 -18.24 6.38
N ASP A 81 -26.35 -17.16 5.59
CA ASP A 81 -26.79 -17.14 4.20
C ASP A 81 -25.66 -17.44 3.20
N THR A 82 -24.47 -17.80 3.69
CA THR A 82 -23.27 -17.98 2.86
C THR A 82 -23.47 -19.00 1.73
N ALA A 83 -24.09 -20.14 2.02
CA ALA A 83 -24.32 -21.19 1.03
C ALA A 83 -25.21 -20.70 -0.13
N ALA A 84 -26.27 -19.94 0.19
CA ALA A 84 -27.18 -19.38 -0.80
C ALA A 84 -26.49 -18.33 -1.69
N PHE A 85 -25.64 -17.48 -1.11
CA PHE A 85 -24.82 -16.54 -1.88
C PHE A 85 -23.87 -17.25 -2.84
N ARG A 86 -23.15 -18.27 -2.36
CA ARG A 86 -22.23 -19.06 -3.20
C ARG A 86 -22.97 -19.76 -4.34
N ALA A 87 -24.14 -20.33 -4.09
CA ALA A 87 -24.98 -20.94 -5.12
C ALA A 87 -25.42 -19.91 -6.16
N ALA A 88 -25.88 -18.73 -5.74
CA ALA A 88 -26.32 -17.67 -6.65
C ALA A 88 -25.17 -17.12 -7.52
N ILE A 89 -23.98 -16.92 -6.92
CA ILE A 89 -22.76 -16.52 -7.63
C ILE A 89 -22.34 -17.59 -8.65
N ALA A 90 -22.32 -18.86 -8.24
CA ALA A 90 -21.98 -19.96 -9.13
C ALA A 90 -22.95 -20.07 -10.31
N LYS A 91 -24.24 -19.86 -10.06
CA LYS A 91 -25.29 -19.82 -11.10
C LYS A 91 -25.08 -18.68 -12.09
N ALA A 92 -24.73 -17.48 -11.62
CA ALA A 92 -24.39 -16.36 -12.49
C ALA A 92 -23.12 -16.66 -13.32
N GLY A 93 -22.08 -17.23 -12.71
CA GLY A 93 -20.88 -17.66 -13.42
C GLY A 93 -21.16 -18.71 -14.49
N ALA A 94 -21.98 -19.72 -14.19
CA ALA A 94 -22.39 -20.76 -15.13
C ALA A 94 -23.25 -20.22 -16.29
N ALA A 95 -23.96 -19.11 -16.09
CA ALA A 95 -24.70 -18.40 -17.13
C ALA A 95 -23.80 -17.52 -18.04
N GLY A 96 -22.48 -17.50 -17.81
CA GLY A 96 -21.55 -16.63 -18.52
C GLY A 96 -21.44 -15.20 -17.97
N GLY A 97 -21.92 -15.00 -16.74
CA GLY A 97 -22.04 -13.70 -16.08
C GLY A 97 -23.50 -13.32 -15.81
N GLY A 98 -23.70 -12.19 -15.15
CA GLY A 98 -25.01 -11.68 -14.78
C GLY A 98 -25.05 -11.15 -13.35
N ALA A 99 -26.10 -10.40 -13.04
CA ALA A 99 -26.32 -9.88 -11.71
C ALA A 99 -26.99 -10.94 -10.81
N VAL A 100 -26.42 -11.08 -9.61
CA VAL A 100 -27.00 -11.75 -8.45
C VAL A 100 -27.76 -10.69 -7.66
N LYS A 101 -29.09 -10.78 -7.66
CA LYS A 101 -29.95 -9.91 -6.88
C LYS A 101 -29.87 -10.27 -5.41
N ILE A 102 -29.70 -9.25 -4.57
CA ILE A 102 -29.65 -9.33 -3.11
C ILE A 102 -30.73 -8.39 -2.54
N PRO A 103 -31.98 -8.88 -2.36
CA PRO A 103 -33.07 -8.05 -1.88
C PRO A 103 -32.79 -7.40 -0.52
N ALA A 104 -33.57 -6.39 -0.13
CA ALA A 104 -33.45 -5.77 1.20
C ALA A 104 -33.46 -6.81 2.34
N GLY A 105 -32.53 -6.68 3.28
CA GLY A 105 -32.31 -7.64 4.37
C GLY A 105 -30.90 -7.52 4.96
N THR A 106 -30.67 -8.19 6.08
CA THR A 106 -29.34 -8.34 6.67
C THR A 106 -28.89 -9.79 6.52
N TYR A 107 -27.83 -10.03 5.76
CA TYR A 107 -27.35 -11.37 5.42
C TYR A 107 -26.11 -11.66 6.25
N LEU A 108 -26.20 -12.63 7.18
CA LEU A 108 -25.06 -13.09 7.95
C LEU A 108 -24.21 -14.00 7.06
N LEU A 109 -22.92 -13.68 6.92
CA LEU A 109 -21.99 -14.41 6.07
C LEU A 109 -20.78 -14.86 6.87
N SER A 110 -20.31 -16.08 6.68
CA SER A 110 -19.18 -16.66 7.42
C SER A 110 -18.01 -17.09 6.53
N GLU A 111 -18.03 -16.77 5.23
CA GLU A 111 -16.94 -17.02 4.28
C GLU A 111 -16.71 -15.81 3.34
N VAL A 112 -15.62 -15.84 2.57
CA VAL A 112 -15.37 -14.88 1.47
C VAL A 112 -16.39 -15.10 0.34
N LEU A 113 -16.94 -14.00 -0.20
CA LEU A 113 -17.70 -14.02 -1.44
C LEU A 113 -16.76 -13.83 -2.63
N ALA A 114 -16.52 -14.90 -3.38
CA ALA A 114 -15.61 -14.93 -4.52
C ALA A 114 -16.32 -14.65 -5.85
N LEU A 115 -15.92 -13.60 -6.55
CA LEU A 115 -16.33 -13.27 -7.93
C LEU A 115 -15.14 -13.58 -8.84
N ASP A 116 -14.98 -14.87 -9.17
CA ASP A 116 -13.84 -15.42 -9.92
C ASP A 116 -14.17 -15.72 -11.40
N LYS A 117 -15.42 -15.51 -11.82
CA LYS A 117 -15.87 -15.61 -13.22
C LYS A 117 -16.17 -14.23 -13.79
N PRO A 118 -15.84 -13.96 -15.07
CA PRO A 118 -16.17 -12.70 -15.73
C PRO A 118 -17.67 -12.35 -15.64
N GLY A 119 -17.96 -11.06 -15.58
CA GLY A 119 -19.34 -10.55 -15.73
C GLY A 119 -20.27 -10.77 -14.54
N VAL A 120 -19.78 -11.32 -13.41
CA VAL A 120 -20.62 -11.56 -12.22
C VAL A 120 -20.74 -10.27 -11.39
N VAL A 121 -21.97 -9.90 -11.06
CA VAL A 121 -22.26 -8.69 -10.29
C VAL A 121 -23.08 -9.01 -9.05
N LEU A 122 -22.66 -8.57 -7.88
CA LEU A 122 -23.52 -8.55 -6.68
C LEU A 122 -24.30 -7.23 -6.65
N ARG A 123 -25.64 -7.30 -6.60
CA ARG A 123 -26.48 -6.10 -6.61
C ARG A 123 -27.52 -6.12 -5.50
N GLY A 124 -27.38 -5.18 -4.56
CA GLY A 124 -28.39 -4.90 -3.53
C GLY A 124 -29.46 -3.90 -3.97
N GLU A 125 -30.33 -3.50 -3.04
CA GLU A 125 -31.41 -2.52 -3.23
C GLU A 125 -31.10 -1.15 -2.60
N GLY A 126 -29.83 -0.92 -2.25
CA GLY A 126 -29.28 0.30 -1.66
C GLY A 126 -28.58 0.02 -0.33
N PRO A 127 -27.53 0.79 0.04
CA PRO A 127 -26.77 0.58 1.28
C PRO A 127 -27.60 0.66 2.58
N ALA A 128 -28.72 1.39 2.56
CA ALA A 128 -29.63 1.47 3.70
C ALA A 128 -30.56 0.26 3.84
N LYS A 129 -30.67 -0.59 2.80
CA LYS A 129 -31.65 -1.68 2.71
C LYS A 129 -31.01 -3.07 2.69
N THR A 130 -29.91 -3.22 1.96
CA THR A 130 -29.21 -4.50 1.80
C THR A 130 -27.89 -4.46 2.57
N VAL A 131 -27.77 -5.28 3.63
CA VAL A 131 -26.57 -5.33 4.49
C VAL A 131 -25.95 -6.72 4.43
N LEU A 132 -24.68 -6.80 4.04
CA LEU A 132 -23.86 -8.00 4.15
C LEU A 132 -23.06 -7.91 5.46
N HIS A 133 -23.38 -8.76 6.43
CA HIS A 133 -22.74 -8.78 7.75
C HIS A 133 -21.82 -10.00 7.86
N PHE A 134 -20.50 -9.77 7.81
CA PHE A 134 -19.54 -10.87 7.90
C PHE A 134 -19.22 -11.19 9.36
N SER A 135 -19.33 -12.47 9.73
CA SER A 135 -19.08 -12.99 11.09
C SER A 135 -17.66 -13.53 11.30
N LYS A 136 -16.90 -13.73 10.22
CA LYS A 136 -15.49 -14.15 10.26
C LYS A 136 -14.60 -13.21 9.48
N HIS A 137 -13.42 -12.92 10.00
CA HIS A 137 -12.39 -12.13 9.32
C HIS A 137 -11.44 -13.02 8.52
N LEU A 138 -10.69 -12.42 7.60
CA LEU A 138 -9.76 -13.14 6.71
C LEU A 138 -8.83 -14.13 7.44
N ARG A 139 -8.29 -13.75 8.61
CA ARG A 139 -7.41 -14.66 9.38
C ARG A 139 -8.12 -15.94 9.88
N ASP A 140 -9.39 -15.87 10.25
CA ASP A 140 -10.16 -17.06 10.68
C ASP A 140 -10.48 -17.96 9.48
N LEU A 141 -10.51 -17.37 8.29
CA LEU A 141 -10.68 -18.06 7.00
C LEU A 141 -9.35 -18.56 6.42
N GLY A 142 -8.26 -18.53 7.20
CA GLY A 142 -6.94 -18.99 6.76
C GLY A 142 -6.17 -18.03 5.86
N ILE A 143 -6.72 -16.85 5.57
CA ILE A 143 -6.07 -15.81 4.76
C ILE A 143 -5.24 -14.92 5.69
N ARG A 144 -3.91 -15.08 5.65
CA ARG A 144 -2.97 -14.28 6.47
C ARG A 144 -2.75 -12.90 5.83
N ASN A 145 -2.11 -11.99 6.55
CA ASN A 145 -1.77 -10.62 6.10
C ASN A 145 -2.98 -9.68 5.88
N GLY A 146 -4.06 -9.88 6.63
CA GLY A 146 -5.27 -9.05 6.57
C GLY A 146 -5.04 -7.55 6.83
N ALA A 147 -3.88 -7.16 7.35
CA ALA A 147 -3.48 -5.77 7.52
C ALA A 147 -3.23 -5.01 6.21
N TRP A 148 -2.89 -5.70 5.11
CA TRP A 148 -2.61 -5.03 3.84
C TRP A 148 -3.23 -5.73 2.62
N PHE A 149 -3.57 -7.02 2.70
CA PHE A 149 -4.11 -7.80 1.57
C PHE A 149 -5.43 -8.50 1.91
N GLY A 150 -6.20 -8.85 0.87
CA GLY A 150 -7.46 -9.58 0.99
C GLY A 150 -8.70 -8.69 1.05
N GLY A 151 -9.86 -9.31 0.81
CA GLY A 151 -11.19 -8.72 0.94
C GLY A 151 -12.22 -9.82 1.18
N LEU A 152 -13.23 -9.55 2.01
CA LEU A 152 -14.33 -10.47 2.26
C LEU A 152 -15.33 -10.51 1.09
N ILE A 153 -15.31 -9.49 0.24
CA ILE A 153 -15.77 -9.58 -1.14
C ILE A 153 -14.55 -9.54 -2.06
N TRP A 154 -14.32 -10.62 -2.80
CA TRP A 154 -13.12 -10.83 -3.59
C TRP A 154 -13.44 -10.88 -5.07
N ILE A 155 -13.06 -9.84 -5.81
CA ILE A 155 -13.18 -9.77 -7.26
C ILE A 155 -11.83 -10.15 -7.86
N GLY A 156 -11.72 -11.39 -8.34
CA GLY A 156 -10.43 -11.92 -8.79
C GLY A 156 -10.30 -13.42 -8.63
N PRO A 157 -9.23 -14.02 -9.19
CA PRO A 157 -8.89 -15.41 -8.95
C PRO A 157 -8.37 -15.61 -7.51
N ASP A 158 -8.19 -16.87 -7.14
CA ASP A 158 -7.50 -17.30 -5.90
C ASP A 158 -8.17 -16.89 -4.59
N ALA A 159 -9.47 -16.59 -4.62
CA ALA A 159 -10.23 -16.33 -3.40
C ALA A 159 -10.10 -17.50 -2.42
N GLY A 160 -9.79 -17.21 -1.15
CA GLY A 160 -9.59 -18.23 -0.12
C GLY A 160 -8.19 -18.85 -0.08
N ARG A 161 -7.29 -18.52 -1.02
CA ARG A 161 -5.88 -18.86 -0.89
C ARG A 161 -5.18 -17.83 0.01
N GLY A 162 -4.42 -18.32 0.99
CA GLY A 162 -3.59 -17.47 1.86
C GLY A 162 -2.44 -16.79 1.11
N PRO A 163 -1.41 -16.26 1.80
CA PRO A 163 -0.31 -15.47 1.20
C PRO A 163 0.60 -16.23 0.22
N GLU A 164 0.20 -17.41 -0.23
CA GLU A 164 0.86 -18.17 -1.31
C GLU A 164 0.53 -17.61 -2.69
N ALA A 165 -0.57 -16.87 -2.84
CA ALA A 165 -0.84 -16.16 -4.08
C ALA A 165 0.07 -14.92 -4.15
N PRO A 166 0.95 -14.81 -5.17
CA PRO A 166 1.77 -13.62 -5.33
C PRO A 166 0.85 -12.43 -5.59
N ASP A 167 1.14 -11.31 -4.91
CA ASP A 167 0.46 -10.02 -5.11
C ASP A 167 0.48 -9.62 -6.58
N GLU A 168 1.52 -10.05 -7.32
CA GLU A 168 1.74 -9.69 -8.72
C GLU A 168 1.46 -10.85 -9.67
N ILE A 169 1.18 -10.49 -10.92
CA ILE A 169 1.17 -11.44 -12.03
C ILE A 169 2.63 -11.69 -12.42
N PRO A 170 3.14 -12.94 -12.29
CA PRO A 170 4.50 -13.26 -12.73
C PRO A 170 4.61 -13.05 -14.24
N VAL A 171 5.83 -12.79 -14.72
CA VAL A 171 6.11 -12.73 -16.16
C VAL A 171 5.59 -14.01 -16.81
N ALA A 172 4.69 -13.88 -17.79
CA ALA A 172 4.16 -15.02 -18.52
C ALA A 172 5.31 -15.82 -19.16
N ALA A 173 5.22 -17.15 -19.17
CA ALA A 173 6.22 -17.97 -19.87
C ALA A 173 6.17 -17.73 -21.40
N ASN A 174 5.00 -17.35 -21.90
CA ASN A 174 4.72 -17.11 -23.31
C ASN A 174 4.62 -15.61 -23.58
N THR A 175 5.69 -15.01 -24.09
CA THR A 175 5.75 -13.57 -24.41
C THR A 175 6.08 -13.29 -25.88
N VAL A 176 5.87 -12.05 -26.28
CA VAL A 176 6.39 -11.45 -27.52
C VAL A 176 7.29 -10.28 -27.18
N SER A 177 8.33 -10.04 -27.97
CA SER A 177 9.26 -8.93 -27.74
C SER A 177 8.89 -7.73 -28.61
N VAL A 178 8.94 -6.54 -28.03
CA VAL A 178 8.90 -5.30 -28.81
C VAL A 178 10.24 -5.12 -29.51
N THR A 179 10.21 -4.91 -30.83
CA THR A 179 11.41 -4.96 -31.69
C THR A 179 12.01 -3.60 -32.01
N ALA A 180 11.33 -2.50 -31.68
CA ALA A 180 11.80 -1.14 -31.93
C ALA A 180 11.54 -0.21 -30.73
N PRO A 181 12.40 0.79 -30.48
CA PRO A 181 12.13 1.85 -29.52
C PRO A 181 10.84 2.61 -29.85
N ALA A 182 10.16 3.09 -28.81
CA ALA A 182 8.95 3.90 -28.94
C ALA A 182 8.93 4.98 -27.85
N PRO A 183 8.60 6.25 -28.18
CA PRO A 183 8.57 7.30 -27.19
C PRO A 183 7.40 7.13 -26.22
N GLN A 184 7.52 7.74 -25.04
CA GLN A 184 6.38 7.98 -24.17
C GLN A 184 5.29 8.71 -24.96
N GLY A 185 4.02 8.36 -24.74
CA GLY A 185 2.92 8.90 -25.54
C GLY A 185 2.58 8.10 -26.80
N ALA A 186 3.47 7.23 -27.27
CA ALA A 186 3.19 6.44 -28.47
C ALA A 186 2.01 5.49 -28.25
N HIS A 187 1.17 5.35 -29.26
CA HIS A 187 0.08 4.37 -29.29
C HIS A 187 0.45 3.12 -30.08
N GLU A 188 1.61 3.10 -30.72
CA GLU A 188 2.01 2.04 -31.64
C GLU A 188 3.39 1.53 -31.26
N ILE A 189 3.53 0.22 -31.33
CA ILE A 189 4.78 -0.50 -31.09
C ILE A 189 4.99 -1.52 -32.20
N GLN A 190 6.25 -1.88 -32.43
CA GLN A 190 6.63 -2.86 -33.45
C GLN A 190 6.95 -4.21 -32.81
N VAL A 191 6.52 -5.30 -33.45
CA VAL A 191 6.85 -6.67 -33.07
C VAL A 191 7.31 -7.46 -34.30
N ALA A 192 7.87 -8.65 -34.13
CA ALA A 192 8.19 -9.52 -35.25
C ALA A 192 6.90 -10.02 -35.95
N ALA A 193 6.95 -10.32 -37.25
CA ALA A 193 5.77 -10.75 -38.02
C ALA A 193 5.09 -12.00 -37.45
N ALA A 194 5.87 -12.97 -36.97
CA ALA A 194 5.36 -14.17 -36.30
C ALA A 194 4.66 -13.84 -34.97
N ASP A 195 5.16 -12.85 -34.23
CA ASP A 195 4.57 -12.39 -32.96
C ASP A 195 3.30 -11.57 -33.17
N ALA A 196 3.23 -10.77 -34.23
CA ALA A 196 2.00 -10.08 -34.62
C ALA A 196 0.86 -11.07 -34.88
N ALA A 197 1.15 -12.20 -35.53
CA ALA A 197 0.16 -13.26 -35.74
C ALA A 197 -0.34 -13.88 -34.43
N ARG A 198 0.51 -13.95 -33.39
CA ARG A 198 0.14 -14.43 -32.05
C ARG A 198 -0.70 -13.41 -31.26
N LEU A 199 -0.46 -12.12 -31.44
CA LEU A 199 -1.22 -11.05 -30.78
C LEU A 199 -2.57 -10.75 -31.45
N LYS A 200 -2.70 -11.00 -32.75
CA LYS A 200 -3.91 -10.66 -33.52
C LYS A 200 -5.22 -11.26 -32.95
N PRO A 201 -5.26 -12.51 -32.46
CA PRO A 201 -6.44 -13.06 -31.79
C PRO A 201 -6.74 -12.42 -30.42
N LEU A 202 -5.81 -11.65 -29.85
CA LEU A 202 -5.93 -11.02 -28.54
C LEU A 202 -6.35 -9.55 -28.61
N VAL A 203 -6.70 -9.04 -29.80
CA VAL A 203 -7.27 -7.69 -29.96
C VAL A 203 -8.52 -7.55 -29.06
N GLY A 204 -8.58 -6.47 -28.30
CA GLY A 204 -9.60 -6.20 -27.29
C GLY A 204 -9.32 -6.80 -25.90
N GLN A 205 -8.23 -7.56 -25.74
CA GLN A 205 -7.82 -8.09 -24.44
C GLN A 205 -6.77 -7.20 -23.78
N THR A 206 -6.81 -7.15 -22.44
CA THR A 206 -5.79 -6.48 -21.61
C THR A 206 -4.61 -7.42 -21.41
N LEU A 207 -3.44 -7.05 -21.94
CA LEU A 207 -2.21 -7.85 -21.85
C LEU A 207 -1.20 -7.16 -20.94
N GLN A 208 -0.41 -7.97 -20.22
CA GLN A 208 0.68 -7.46 -19.40
C GLN A 208 1.87 -7.11 -20.30
N MET A 209 2.44 -5.94 -20.05
CA MET A 209 3.69 -5.47 -20.62
C MET A 209 4.71 -5.37 -19.49
N VAL A 210 5.93 -5.82 -19.73
CA VAL A 210 7.00 -5.83 -18.72
C VAL A 210 8.18 -5.05 -19.26
N TRP A 211 8.54 -3.95 -18.59
CA TRP A 211 9.82 -3.27 -18.80
C TRP A 211 10.86 -3.96 -17.94
N ASP A 212 11.87 -4.52 -18.60
CA ASP A 212 13.00 -5.15 -17.92
C ASP A 212 14.16 -4.17 -17.88
N GLY A 213 14.45 -3.60 -16.71
CA GLY A 213 15.48 -2.60 -16.54
C GLY A 213 16.90 -3.17 -16.54
N SER A 214 17.89 -2.31 -16.74
CA SER A 214 19.30 -2.67 -16.60
C SER A 214 19.80 -2.57 -15.15
N LYS A 215 20.97 -3.18 -14.88
CA LYS A 215 21.62 -3.18 -13.55
C LYS A 215 22.11 -1.81 -13.11
N ASP A 216 22.18 -0.85 -14.03
CA ASP A 216 22.52 0.56 -13.73
C ASP A 216 21.34 1.33 -13.11
N LEU A 217 20.19 0.68 -12.90
CA LEU A 217 18.97 1.24 -12.33
C LEU A 217 18.42 2.44 -13.13
N SER A 218 18.76 2.56 -14.41
CA SER A 218 18.28 3.65 -15.26
C SER A 218 16.75 3.72 -15.34
N LEU A 219 16.05 2.57 -15.33
CA LEU A 219 14.58 2.53 -15.25
C LEU A 219 14.06 3.07 -13.91
N ALA A 220 14.68 2.66 -12.80
CA ALA A 220 14.30 3.13 -11.47
C ALA A 220 14.52 4.64 -11.33
N HIS A 221 15.65 5.15 -11.80
CA HIS A 221 15.93 6.59 -11.85
C HIS A 221 14.94 7.34 -12.75
N HIS A 222 14.51 6.74 -13.86
CA HIS A 222 13.52 7.33 -14.75
C HIS A 222 12.13 7.43 -14.10
N ILE A 223 11.72 6.39 -13.35
CA ILE A 223 10.47 6.38 -12.58
C ILE A 223 10.53 7.34 -11.39
N ALA A 224 11.65 7.36 -10.67
CA ALA A 224 11.87 8.29 -9.57
C ALA A 224 11.82 9.75 -10.06
N GLY A 225 12.33 10.00 -11.27
CA GLY A 225 12.47 11.32 -11.87
C GLY A 225 13.50 12.17 -11.14
N HIS A 226 13.85 13.33 -11.73
CA HIS A 226 14.76 14.35 -11.19
C HIS A 226 16.18 13.88 -10.75
N PRO A 227 17.26 14.60 -11.11
CA PRO A 227 18.62 14.21 -10.72
C PRO A 227 18.83 14.02 -9.21
N SER A 228 18.17 14.82 -8.35
CA SER A 228 18.31 14.68 -6.89
C SER A 228 17.84 13.32 -6.35
N MET A 229 16.99 12.60 -7.06
CA MET A 229 16.56 11.26 -6.64
C MET A 229 17.68 10.23 -6.75
N GLN A 230 18.70 10.46 -7.58
CA GLN A 230 19.86 9.58 -7.72
C GLN A 230 20.70 9.52 -6.44
N THR A 231 20.59 10.52 -5.56
CA THR A 231 21.28 10.55 -4.26
C THR A 231 20.63 9.65 -3.20
N TYR A 232 19.48 9.05 -3.49
CA TYR A 232 18.87 8.06 -2.62
C TYR A 232 19.80 6.84 -2.46
N ASN A 233 19.72 6.15 -1.32
CA ASN A 233 20.45 4.90 -1.12
C ASN A 233 19.77 3.75 -1.88
N TRP A 234 20.04 3.65 -3.18
CA TRP A 234 19.48 2.62 -4.06
C TRP A 234 19.94 1.20 -3.70
N GLU A 235 21.07 1.06 -3.00
CA GLU A 235 21.51 -0.25 -2.48
C GLU A 235 20.62 -0.76 -1.34
N SER A 236 20.00 0.15 -0.57
CA SER A 236 19.02 -0.21 0.47
C SER A 236 17.64 -0.56 -0.09
N PHE A 237 17.42 -0.27 -1.37
CA PHE A 237 16.15 -0.54 -2.03
C PHE A 237 16.06 -2.03 -2.36
N ARG A 238 15.21 -2.75 -1.61
CA ARG A 238 14.90 -4.15 -1.85
C ARG A 238 13.42 -4.22 -2.19
N ILE A 239 13.10 -4.56 -3.43
CA ILE A 239 11.72 -4.81 -3.86
C ILE A 239 11.63 -6.25 -4.38
N ASP A 240 10.44 -6.83 -4.31
CA ASP A 240 10.07 -8.03 -5.07
C ASP A 240 10.18 -7.80 -6.60
N HIS A 241 10.23 -6.55 -7.06
CA HIS A 241 10.47 -6.12 -8.45
C HIS A 241 11.93 -6.01 -8.86
N VAL A 242 12.87 -6.21 -7.93
CA VAL A 242 14.31 -6.16 -8.24
C VAL A 242 14.85 -7.58 -8.34
N ASP A 243 14.74 -8.17 -9.53
CA ASP A 243 15.22 -9.52 -9.83
C ASP A 243 16.70 -9.45 -10.25
N GLY A 244 17.60 -10.14 -9.53
CA GLY A 244 19.03 -10.14 -9.85
C GLY A 244 19.72 -8.77 -9.87
N GLY A 245 19.13 -7.75 -9.21
CA GLY A 245 19.63 -6.37 -9.19
C GLY A 245 19.08 -5.46 -10.30
N GLN A 246 18.07 -5.91 -11.05
CA GLN A 246 17.40 -5.16 -12.12
C GLN A 246 15.96 -4.85 -11.74
N MET A 247 15.51 -3.61 -11.91
CA MET A 247 14.10 -3.26 -11.70
C MET A 247 13.26 -3.75 -12.88
N LYS A 248 12.20 -4.50 -12.59
CA LYS A 248 11.12 -4.79 -13.53
C LYS A 248 9.93 -3.91 -13.22
N TRP A 249 9.28 -3.40 -14.25
CA TRP A 249 8.02 -2.69 -14.09
C TRP A 249 6.93 -3.38 -14.92
N PHE A 250 5.89 -3.82 -14.22
CA PHE A 250 4.73 -4.45 -14.81
C PHE A 250 3.69 -3.37 -15.07
N TRP A 251 3.15 -3.34 -16.27
CA TRP A 251 2.00 -2.51 -16.63
C TRP A 251 1.10 -3.32 -17.54
N ALA A 252 -0.13 -2.87 -17.80
CA ALA A 252 -0.98 -3.56 -18.75
C ALA A 252 -1.74 -2.59 -19.66
N ASN A 253 -1.98 -3.04 -20.87
CA ASN A 253 -2.65 -2.26 -21.91
C ASN A 253 -3.52 -3.17 -22.78
N GLU A 254 -4.56 -2.61 -23.35
CA GLU A 254 -5.43 -3.34 -24.27
C GLU A 254 -4.90 -3.22 -25.70
N ILE A 255 -4.82 -4.34 -26.41
CA ILE A 255 -4.44 -4.37 -27.82
C ILE A 255 -5.62 -3.88 -28.65
N GLY A 256 -5.55 -2.67 -29.19
CA GLY A 256 -6.61 -2.07 -29.99
C GLY A 256 -6.66 -2.59 -31.44
N ALA A 257 -5.49 -2.87 -32.04
CA ALA A 257 -5.40 -3.45 -33.38
C ALA A 257 -4.02 -4.08 -33.62
N VAL A 258 -3.94 -4.97 -34.61
CA VAL A 258 -2.67 -5.52 -35.13
C VAL A 258 -2.70 -5.47 -36.66
N GLU A 259 -1.82 -4.66 -37.25
CA GLU A 259 -1.73 -4.38 -38.68
C GLU A 259 -0.29 -4.61 -39.17
N GLY A 260 -0.07 -5.67 -39.94
CA GLY A 260 1.30 -6.09 -40.28
C GLY A 260 2.10 -6.42 -39.02
N THR A 261 3.20 -5.70 -38.80
CA THR A 261 4.05 -5.80 -37.59
C THR A 261 3.73 -4.74 -36.53
N THR A 262 2.78 -3.84 -36.82
CA THR A 262 2.39 -2.74 -35.93
C THR A 262 1.28 -3.20 -35.01
N VAL A 263 1.49 -3.02 -33.72
CA VAL A 263 0.49 -3.26 -32.67
C VAL A 263 0.04 -1.91 -32.15
N ARG A 264 -1.25 -1.64 -32.23
CA ARG A 264 -1.86 -0.41 -31.71
C ARG A 264 -2.42 -0.66 -30.31
N LEU A 265 -2.03 0.15 -29.35
CA LEU A 265 -2.45 0.13 -27.96
C LEU A 265 -3.63 1.08 -27.72
N ARG A 266 -4.56 0.70 -26.84
CA ARG A 266 -5.68 1.57 -26.44
C ARG A 266 -5.23 2.80 -25.65
N LYS A 267 -4.26 2.62 -24.76
CA LYS A 267 -3.65 3.72 -23.97
C LYS A 267 -2.26 4.06 -24.54
N PRO A 268 -1.85 5.34 -24.53
CA PRO A 268 -0.48 5.69 -24.90
C PRO A 268 0.52 5.10 -23.92
N LEU A 269 1.73 4.81 -24.38
CA LEU A 269 2.82 4.35 -23.53
C LEU A 269 3.10 5.35 -22.41
N ARG A 270 3.07 4.87 -21.17
CA ARG A 270 3.37 5.68 -19.97
C ARG A 270 4.85 5.95 -19.79
N LEU A 271 5.68 4.95 -20.11
CA LEU A 271 7.14 5.05 -20.19
C LEU A 271 7.58 4.76 -21.62
N ALA A 272 8.68 5.37 -22.05
CA ALA A 272 9.30 5.04 -23.33
C ALA A 272 9.83 3.60 -23.34
N ILE A 273 9.90 3.01 -24.54
CA ILE A 273 10.61 1.75 -24.80
C ILE A 273 11.99 2.12 -25.35
N ARG A 274 13.03 1.59 -24.72
CA ARG A 274 14.43 1.90 -25.02
C ARG A 274 15.27 0.63 -25.09
N PRO A 275 16.42 0.62 -25.79
CA PRO A 275 17.30 -0.54 -25.84
C PRO A 275 17.73 -1.05 -24.45
N GLU A 276 17.95 -0.14 -23.50
CA GLU A 276 18.31 -0.45 -22.11
C GLU A 276 17.12 -0.92 -21.25
N TRP A 277 15.88 -0.73 -21.72
CA TRP A 277 14.63 -1.17 -21.08
C TRP A 277 13.80 -2.00 -22.07
N PRO A 278 14.28 -3.19 -22.47
CA PRO A 278 13.51 -4.06 -23.35
C PRO A 278 12.13 -4.34 -22.77
N VAL A 279 11.14 -4.41 -23.66
CA VAL A 279 9.75 -4.66 -23.29
C VAL A 279 9.26 -5.95 -23.91
N THR A 280 8.63 -6.77 -23.07
CA THR A 280 7.89 -7.96 -23.50
C THR A 280 6.40 -7.77 -23.22
N ILE A 281 5.56 -8.47 -23.99
CA ILE A 281 4.11 -8.49 -23.84
C ILE A 281 3.68 -9.95 -23.66
N SER A 282 2.80 -10.23 -22.73
CA SER A 282 2.21 -11.56 -22.58
C SER A 282 1.42 -11.92 -23.84
N ALA A 283 1.57 -13.16 -24.32
CA ALA A 283 0.79 -13.70 -25.44
C ALA A 283 -0.52 -14.35 -24.98
N GLU A 284 -1.04 -13.91 -23.83
CA GLU A 284 -2.31 -14.27 -23.22
C GLU A 284 -2.68 -13.19 -22.19
N SER A 285 -3.97 -13.02 -21.91
CA SER A 285 -4.41 -12.09 -20.86
C SER A 285 -4.20 -12.72 -19.48
N PRO A 286 -3.42 -12.10 -18.59
CA PRO A 286 -3.29 -12.59 -17.22
C PRO A 286 -4.36 -12.04 -16.28
N PHE A 287 -5.40 -11.38 -16.83
CA PHE A 287 -6.54 -10.83 -16.10
C PHE A 287 -7.79 -11.68 -16.39
N PRO A 288 -7.98 -12.82 -15.69
CA PRO A 288 -9.09 -13.73 -15.97
C PRO A 288 -10.45 -13.17 -15.52
N VAL A 289 -10.45 -12.12 -14.68
CA VAL A 289 -11.67 -11.50 -14.15
C VAL A 289 -11.83 -10.11 -14.76
N THR A 290 -12.91 -9.94 -15.51
CA THR A 290 -13.32 -8.67 -16.11
C THR A 290 -14.83 -8.49 -16.05
N GLY A 291 -15.29 -7.24 -15.98
CA GLY A 291 -16.71 -6.93 -15.98
C GLY A 291 -17.46 -7.35 -14.71
N CYS A 292 -16.76 -7.56 -13.60
CA CYS A 292 -17.37 -7.90 -12.32
C CYS A 292 -17.70 -6.66 -11.50
N GLY A 293 -18.76 -6.74 -10.69
CA GLY A 293 -19.32 -5.60 -9.98
C GLY A 293 -19.82 -5.89 -8.58
N VAL A 294 -19.76 -4.89 -7.70
CA VAL A 294 -20.47 -4.88 -6.40
C VAL A 294 -21.24 -3.58 -6.29
N GLU A 295 -22.55 -3.64 -6.06
CA GLU A 295 -23.41 -2.47 -6.20
C GLU A 295 -24.51 -2.38 -5.15
N SER A 296 -24.81 -1.16 -4.73
CA SER A 296 -26.02 -0.79 -3.97
C SER A 296 -26.24 -1.63 -2.72
N LEU A 297 -25.21 -1.74 -1.88
CA LEU A 297 -25.27 -2.52 -0.63
C LEU A 297 -24.32 -1.97 0.44
N ALA A 298 -24.56 -2.37 1.67
CA ALA A 298 -23.66 -2.13 2.79
C ALA A 298 -22.87 -3.39 3.16
N ILE A 299 -21.64 -3.21 3.57
CA ILE A 299 -20.75 -4.22 4.15
C ILE A 299 -20.52 -3.82 5.61
N ARG A 300 -20.86 -4.72 6.54
CA ARG A 300 -20.72 -4.49 7.98
C ARG A 300 -19.84 -5.55 8.60
N PHE A 301 -18.92 -5.09 9.44
CA PHE A 301 -18.12 -5.93 10.31
C PHE A 301 -18.46 -5.71 11.79
N PRO A 302 -18.22 -6.70 12.66
CA PRO A 302 -18.39 -6.54 14.09
C PRO A 302 -17.56 -5.36 14.61
N GLU A 303 -18.15 -4.62 15.55
CA GLU A 303 -17.39 -3.60 16.27
C GLU A 303 -16.29 -4.29 17.08
N SER A 304 -15.05 -3.87 16.83
CA SER A 304 -13.86 -4.38 17.49
C SER A 304 -12.86 -3.26 17.70
N ARG A 305 -11.93 -3.40 18.63
CA ARG A 305 -10.82 -2.45 18.71
C ARG A 305 -9.90 -2.66 17.51
N LYS A 306 -9.38 -1.58 16.94
CA LYS A 306 -8.31 -1.69 15.94
C LYS A 306 -7.14 -2.45 16.55
N ALA A 307 -6.68 -3.49 15.86
CA ALA A 307 -5.49 -4.22 16.28
C ALA A 307 -4.23 -3.31 16.18
N PRO A 308 -3.15 -3.67 16.89
CA PRO A 308 -1.86 -3.02 16.67
C PRO A 308 -1.46 -3.04 15.18
N HIS A 309 -0.74 -2.01 14.76
CA HIS A 309 -0.26 -1.88 13.39
C HIS A 309 0.40 -3.17 12.90
N LEU A 310 0.02 -3.60 11.68
CA LEU A 310 0.47 -4.83 11.01
C LEU A 310 -0.02 -6.14 11.66
N ARG A 311 -0.94 -6.06 12.62
CA ARG A 311 -1.55 -7.23 13.28
C ARG A 311 -3.06 -7.31 13.07
N GLU A 312 -3.61 -6.48 12.19
CA GLU A 312 -5.01 -6.52 11.81
C GLU A 312 -5.41 -7.88 11.24
N VAL A 313 -6.60 -8.32 11.63
CA VAL A 313 -7.11 -9.68 11.38
C VAL A 313 -7.76 -9.81 10.01
N GLY A 314 -8.01 -8.68 9.35
CA GLY A 314 -8.52 -8.60 7.99
C GLY A 314 -10.04 -8.53 7.94
N TRP A 315 -10.63 -7.60 8.67
CA TRP A 315 -11.99 -7.13 8.38
C TRP A 315 -11.96 -6.23 7.14
N ASN A 316 -11.61 -6.80 5.99
CA ASN A 316 -11.41 -6.05 4.75
C ASN A 316 -12.65 -6.10 3.89
N GLY A 317 -13.06 -4.97 3.33
CA GLY A 317 -14.23 -4.86 2.46
C GLY A 317 -14.04 -5.54 1.11
N ILE A 318 -13.83 -4.74 0.07
CA ILE A 318 -13.76 -5.22 -1.31
C ILE A 318 -12.29 -5.30 -1.75
N LEU A 319 -11.90 -6.41 -2.37
CA LEU A 319 -10.62 -6.55 -3.06
C LEU A 319 -10.84 -6.71 -4.57
N PHE A 320 -10.12 -5.92 -5.36
CA PHE A 320 -9.86 -6.19 -6.78
C PHE A 320 -8.48 -6.83 -6.91
N HIS A 321 -8.42 -8.09 -7.32
CA HIS A 321 -7.18 -8.86 -7.43
C HIS A 321 -7.04 -9.43 -8.84
N LYS A 322 -5.95 -9.09 -9.55
CA LYS A 322 -5.71 -9.57 -10.95
C LYS A 322 -6.93 -9.37 -11.84
N ALA A 323 -7.59 -8.22 -11.66
CA ALA A 323 -8.87 -7.89 -12.26
C ALA A 323 -8.73 -6.67 -13.18
N ALA A 324 -9.41 -6.71 -14.32
CA ALA A 324 -9.47 -5.60 -15.27
C ALA A 324 -10.91 -5.12 -15.45
N HIS A 325 -11.13 -3.82 -15.62
CA HIS A 325 -12.47 -3.29 -15.95
C HIS A 325 -13.59 -3.80 -15.02
N CYS A 326 -13.31 -3.86 -13.72
CA CYS A 326 -14.30 -4.21 -12.69
C CYS A 326 -14.71 -2.96 -11.91
N TRP A 327 -15.78 -3.04 -11.13
CA TRP A 327 -16.27 -1.87 -10.39
C TRP A 327 -16.89 -2.16 -9.03
N ALA A 328 -16.98 -1.12 -8.22
CA ALA A 328 -17.90 -1.04 -7.10
C ALA A 328 -18.63 0.31 -7.14
N ARG A 329 -19.95 0.31 -6.89
CA ARG A 329 -20.70 1.57 -6.81
C ARG A 329 -21.79 1.58 -5.76
N ASP A 330 -22.05 2.75 -5.18
CA ASP A 330 -23.09 2.93 -4.15
C ASP A 330 -22.91 1.94 -2.99
N ILE A 331 -21.79 2.07 -2.27
CA ILE A 331 -21.37 1.13 -1.22
C ILE A 331 -21.19 1.84 0.11
N ALA A 332 -21.70 1.26 1.19
CA ALA A 332 -21.34 1.68 2.55
C ALA A 332 -20.51 0.59 3.24
N ILE A 333 -19.36 0.95 3.82
CA ILE A 333 -18.52 0.03 4.57
C ILE A 333 -18.42 0.49 6.02
N HIS A 334 -18.64 -0.42 6.97
CA HIS A 334 -18.64 -0.12 8.39
C HIS A 334 -17.70 -1.06 9.17
N ASN A 335 -16.85 -0.48 10.03
CA ASN A 335 -15.91 -1.16 10.92
C ASN A 335 -14.81 -2.00 10.25
N ALA A 336 -14.33 -1.58 9.08
CA ALA A 336 -13.28 -2.29 8.36
C ALA A 336 -11.88 -2.07 8.97
N ASP A 337 -10.97 -3.03 8.77
CA ASP A 337 -9.53 -2.81 8.86
C ASP A 337 -9.01 -2.12 7.59
N VAL A 338 -9.46 -2.59 6.43
CA VAL A 338 -9.23 -1.93 5.14
C VAL A 338 -10.55 -1.80 4.38
N GLY A 339 -10.87 -0.60 3.92
CA GLY A 339 -12.10 -0.34 3.16
C GLY A 339 -12.09 -1.07 1.81
N ILE A 340 -11.27 -0.59 0.87
CA ILE A 340 -11.20 -1.12 -0.49
C ILE A 340 -9.75 -1.31 -0.93
N ASN A 341 -9.44 -2.48 -1.48
CA ASN A 341 -8.11 -2.90 -1.92
C ASN A 341 -8.05 -3.10 -3.44
N PHE A 342 -6.93 -2.71 -4.03
CA PHE A 342 -6.52 -3.04 -5.40
C PHE A 342 -5.16 -3.73 -5.34
N THR A 343 -5.04 -4.90 -5.97
CA THR A 343 -3.79 -5.67 -6.04
C THR A 343 -3.66 -6.28 -7.43
N THR A 344 -2.71 -5.78 -8.23
CA THR A 344 -2.65 -5.99 -9.68
C THR A 344 -4.00 -5.78 -10.37
N ALA A 345 -4.72 -4.72 -9.98
CA ALA A 345 -5.96 -4.34 -10.62
C ALA A 345 -5.69 -3.24 -11.65
N ILE A 346 -6.39 -3.30 -12.79
CA ILE A 346 -6.24 -2.29 -13.83
C ILE A 346 -7.57 -1.78 -14.35
N ASN A 347 -7.68 -0.46 -14.57
CA ASN A 347 -8.87 0.15 -15.13
C ASN A 347 -10.16 -0.21 -14.34
N CYS A 348 -10.05 -0.42 -13.03
CA CYS A 348 -11.18 -0.64 -12.15
C CYS A 348 -11.71 0.70 -11.59
N GLN A 349 -12.99 0.75 -11.26
CA GLN A 349 -13.64 1.97 -10.77
C GLN A 349 -14.43 1.75 -9.48
N VAL A 350 -14.22 2.63 -8.51
CA VAL A 350 -15.02 2.70 -7.29
C VAL A 350 -15.68 4.07 -7.25
N SER A 351 -17.00 4.12 -7.12
CA SER A 351 -17.74 5.38 -7.11
C SER A 351 -18.88 5.39 -6.09
N GLY A 352 -19.08 6.50 -5.39
CA GLY A 352 -20.20 6.66 -4.47
C GLY A 352 -20.07 5.73 -3.27
N TRP A 353 -19.10 5.96 -2.40
CA TRP A 353 -18.87 5.08 -1.27
C TRP A 353 -18.54 5.78 0.05
N THR A 354 -18.88 5.12 1.15
CA THR A 354 -18.55 5.57 2.51
C THR A 354 -17.73 4.55 3.26
N LEU A 355 -16.85 5.04 4.13
CA LEU A 355 -16.20 4.24 5.17
C LEU A 355 -16.42 4.88 6.53
N THR A 356 -17.04 4.12 7.44
CA THR A 356 -17.46 4.61 8.76
C THR A 356 -17.11 3.63 9.87
N GLY A 357 -17.27 4.06 11.12
CA GLY A 357 -17.04 3.25 12.30
C GLY A 357 -15.66 3.46 12.91
N ARG A 358 -15.09 2.39 13.47
CA ARG A 358 -13.84 2.39 14.23
C ARG A 358 -12.59 2.86 13.46
N GLU A 359 -11.49 3.02 14.19
CA GLU A 359 -10.16 3.18 13.60
C GLU A 359 -9.78 1.99 12.72
N ASN A 360 -9.05 2.28 11.65
CA ASN A 360 -8.71 1.30 10.63
C ASN A 360 -7.29 1.50 10.08
N HIS A 361 -6.80 0.56 9.29
CA HIS A 361 -5.45 0.60 8.71
C HIS A 361 -5.45 1.53 7.48
N HIS A 362 -6.22 1.18 6.45
CA HIS A 362 -6.34 1.95 5.21
C HIS A 362 -7.80 2.28 4.87
N GLY A 363 -8.04 3.48 4.34
CA GLY A 363 -9.30 3.78 3.66
C GLY A 363 -9.38 3.04 2.34
N THR A 364 -8.41 3.30 1.46
CA THR A 364 -8.14 2.50 0.26
C THR A 364 -6.67 2.10 0.22
N ALA A 365 -6.35 0.95 -0.36
CA ALA A 365 -4.97 0.61 -0.69
C ALA A 365 -4.83 0.10 -2.12
N THR A 366 -3.82 0.62 -2.82
CA THR A 366 -3.48 0.25 -4.19
C THR A 366 -2.06 -0.30 -4.21
N ARG A 367 -1.89 -1.59 -4.50
CA ARG A 367 -0.62 -2.32 -4.40
C ARG A 367 -0.37 -3.23 -5.60
N GLY A 368 0.82 -3.83 -5.66
CA GLY A 368 1.18 -4.92 -6.59
C GLY A 368 0.97 -4.53 -8.05
N SER A 369 1.56 -3.41 -8.50
CA SER A 369 1.41 -2.94 -9.88
C SER A 369 -0.06 -2.77 -10.29
N SER A 370 -0.81 -1.99 -9.49
CA SER A 370 -2.20 -1.65 -9.79
C SER A 370 -2.26 -0.32 -10.54
N HIS A 371 -2.86 -0.31 -11.73
CA HIS A 371 -2.75 0.84 -12.63
C HIS A 371 -4.09 1.39 -13.09
N ASP A 372 -4.12 2.68 -13.41
CA ASP A 372 -5.25 3.30 -14.11
C ASP A 372 -6.61 3.08 -13.40
N ASN A 373 -6.62 2.88 -12.08
CA ASN A 373 -7.84 2.71 -11.30
C ASN A 373 -8.40 4.08 -10.88
N ARG A 374 -9.72 4.19 -10.75
CA ARG A 374 -10.38 5.45 -10.37
C ARG A 374 -11.25 5.26 -9.13
N VAL A 375 -10.96 6.03 -8.09
CA VAL A 375 -11.75 6.13 -6.86
C VAL A 375 -12.38 7.51 -6.82
N GLU A 376 -13.70 7.58 -6.77
CA GLU A 376 -14.42 8.87 -6.81
C GLU A 376 -15.65 8.92 -5.92
N ASN A 377 -16.09 10.14 -5.61
CA ASN A 377 -17.30 10.41 -4.83
C ASN A 377 -17.31 9.62 -3.53
N PHE A 378 -16.34 9.91 -2.67
CA PHE A 378 -16.08 9.11 -1.49
C PHE A 378 -16.11 9.93 -0.23
N ARG A 379 -16.52 9.29 0.87
CA ARG A 379 -16.52 9.90 2.20
C ARG A 379 -15.93 8.94 3.24
N ILE A 380 -14.83 9.33 3.85
CA ILE A 380 -14.16 8.56 4.91
C ILE A 380 -14.39 9.28 6.23
N GLU A 381 -15.25 8.70 7.07
CA GLU A 381 -15.54 9.18 8.42
C GLU A 381 -14.80 8.38 9.49
N SER A 382 -14.41 7.14 9.17
CA SER A 382 -13.52 6.34 10.01
C SER A 382 -12.14 7.01 10.15
N ARG A 383 -11.29 6.45 11.02
CA ARG A 383 -9.94 6.99 11.32
C ARG A 383 -8.85 6.07 10.77
N PRO A 384 -8.54 6.14 9.46
CA PRO A 384 -7.48 5.32 8.89
C PRO A 384 -6.11 5.85 9.33
N MET A 385 -5.22 4.94 9.73
CA MET A 385 -3.82 5.28 10.03
C MET A 385 -3.11 5.85 8.80
N HIS A 386 -3.23 5.15 7.66
CA HIS A 386 -2.56 5.48 6.41
C HIS A 386 -3.45 6.26 5.41
N GLY A 387 -4.76 6.32 5.60
CA GLY A 387 -5.64 7.08 4.70
C GLY A 387 -5.81 6.44 3.32
N ILE A 388 -5.64 7.21 2.23
CA ILE A 388 -5.72 6.70 0.84
C ILE A 388 -4.32 6.37 0.29
N ASN A 389 -4.01 5.08 0.20
CA ASN A 389 -2.70 4.52 -0.11
C ASN A 389 -2.51 4.22 -1.61
N THR A 390 -1.32 4.49 -2.13
CA THR A 390 -0.79 3.93 -3.39
C THR A 390 0.66 3.49 -3.22
N GLU A 391 1.01 2.31 -3.71
CA GLU A 391 2.38 1.77 -3.62
C GLU A 391 2.69 0.73 -4.71
N GLY A 392 3.86 0.10 -4.62
CA GLY A 392 4.21 -1.06 -5.46
C GLY A 392 4.29 -0.72 -6.94
N LEU A 393 4.98 0.39 -7.27
CA LEU A 393 5.12 0.93 -8.63
C LEU A 393 3.78 1.15 -9.37
N SER A 394 2.67 1.20 -8.63
CA SER A 394 1.34 1.52 -9.14
C SER A 394 1.32 2.91 -9.77
N SER A 395 0.61 3.07 -10.89
CA SER A 395 0.63 4.31 -11.67
C SER A 395 -0.68 4.60 -12.39
N GLY A 396 -0.96 5.86 -12.70
CA GLY A 396 -2.17 6.24 -13.43
C GLY A 396 -3.45 6.28 -12.61
N ASN A 397 -3.35 5.99 -11.31
CA ASN A 397 -4.50 5.96 -10.42
C ASN A 397 -5.02 7.37 -10.13
N VAL A 398 -6.32 7.48 -9.92
CA VAL A 398 -7.01 8.74 -9.65
C VAL A 398 -7.88 8.63 -8.42
N TRP A 399 -7.74 9.58 -7.50
CA TRP A 399 -8.70 9.85 -6.43
C TRP A 399 -9.33 11.20 -6.68
N ARG A 400 -10.67 11.27 -6.72
CA ARG A 400 -11.35 12.54 -6.96
C ARG A 400 -12.66 12.75 -6.23
N ARG A 401 -13.04 14.00 -5.99
CA ARG A 401 -14.31 14.39 -5.36
C ARG A 401 -14.54 13.63 -4.05
N GLY A 402 -13.56 13.76 -3.16
CA GLY A 402 -13.51 13.03 -1.89
C GLY A 402 -13.64 13.94 -0.67
N GLU A 403 -14.20 13.39 0.40
CA GLU A 403 -14.19 14.00 1.72
C GLU A 403 -13.61 13.04 2.76
N MET A 404 -12.59 13.46 3.47
CA MET A 404 -11.94 12.65 4.50
C MET A 404 -11.98 13.41 5.82
N LEU A 405 -12.83 12.98 6.75
CA LEU A 405 -12.87 13.57 8.10
C LEU A 405 -11.64 13.19 8.94
N HIS A 406 -10.95 12.13 8.53
CA HIS A 406 -9.70 11.67 9.11
C HIS A 406 -8.82 10.97 8.06
N GLY A 407 -7.54 10.77 8.37
CA GLY A 407 -6.55 10.12 7.50
C GLY A 407 -5.56 11.10 6.87
N THR A 408 -4.87 10.64 5.82
CA THR A 408 -3.90 11.42 5.04
C THR A 408 -3.85 10.91 3.60
N PHE A 409 -3.09 11.59 2.74
CA PHE A 409 -2.56 11.00 1.53
C PHE A 409 -1.35 10.14 1.85
N ASP A 410 -1.38 8.88 1.44
CA ASP A 410 -0.29 7.95 1.63
C ASP A 410 0.19 7.44 0.27
N SER A 411 1.43 7.75 -0.05
CA SER A 411 2.13 7.14 -1.19
C SER A 411 3.04 5.99 -0.73
N HIS A 412 2.93 5.62 0.55
CA HIS A 412 3.56 4.51 1.25
C HIS A 412 5.07 4.49 1.08
N CYS A 413 5.56 3.93 -0.03
CA CYS A 413 6.92 3.89 -0.57
C CYS A 413 6.80 3.15 -1.93
N MET A 414 7.88 2.52 -2.42
CA MET A 414 7.91 1.74 -3.67
C MET A 414 7.54 2.56 -4.91
N MET A 415 7.77 3.88 -4.86
CA MET A 415 7.72 4.80 -6.00
C MET A 415 6.48 4.66 -6.89
N SER A 416 5.28 4.61 -6.31
CA SER A 416 4.09 4.93 -7.10
C SER A 416 4.27 6.27 -7.82
N PHE A 417 3.89 6.35 -9.09
CA PHE A 417 4.21 7.49 -9.95
C PHE A 417 3.08 7.77 -10.93
N ASP A 418 3.09 8.95 -11.56
CA ASP A 418 2.09 9.36 -12.54
C ASP A 418 0.63 9.18 -12.08
N PHE A 419 0.30 9.59 -10.85
CA PHE A 419 -1.05 9.49 -10.28
C PHE A 419 -1.57 10.87 -9.85
N VAL A 420 -2.89 11.00 -9.74
CA VAL A 420 -3.56 12.27 -9.44
C VAL A 420 -4.50 12.12 -8.25
N ARG A 421 -4.42 13.06 -7.30
CA ARG A 421 -5.45 13.32 -6.30
C ARG A 421 -6.05 14.68 -6.61
N THR A 422 -7.35 14.75 -6.90
CA THR A 422 -7.97 16.00 -7.36
C THR A 422 -9.34 16.28 -6.75
N ASP A 423 -9.59 17.53 -6.36
CA ASP A 423 -10.86 17.94 -5.77
C ASP A 423 -11.22 17.14 -4.50
N ILE A 424 -10.35 17.15 -3.50
CA ILE A 424 -10.54 16.44 -2.23
C ILE A 424 -10.50 17.43 -1.06
N THR A 425 -11.43 17.28 -0.13
CA THR A 425 -11.36 17.90 1.19
C THR A 425 -10.88 16.86 2.20
N LEU A 426 -9.83 17.15 2.97
CA LEU A 426 -9.39 16.24 4.03
C LEU A 426 -9.05 16.96 5.33
N ARG A 427 -9.30 16.30 6.46
CA ARG A 427 -8.71 16.66 7.75
C ARG A 427 -7.50 15.77 8.02
N ASN A 428 -6.32 16.32 7.82
CA ASN A 428 -5.07 15.57 7.85
C ASN A 428 -4.70 15.16 9.28
N THR A 429 -4.99 13.90 9.62
CA THR A 429 -4.83 13.32 10.97
C THR A 429 -4.09 11.98 10.94
N GLY A 430 -3.76 11.48 9.75
CA GLY A 430 -3.02 10.23 9.57
C GLY A 430 -1.51 10.41 9.47
N GLY A 431 -0.84 9.31 9.12
CA GLY A 431 0.58 9.25 8.80
C GLY A 431 0.84 8.27 7.65
N PRO A 432 1.95 8.44 6.91
CA PRO A 432 2.25 7.58 5.79
C PRO A 432 2.67 6.21 6.30
N GLY A 433 2.55 5.20 5.44
CA GLY A 433 3.16 3.90 5.70
C GLY A 433 4.53 3.77 5.03
N GLY A 434 4.89 2.54 4.67
CA GLY A 434 6.15 2.21 4.00
C GLY A 434 7.18 1.55 4.93
N ALA A 435 7.61 0.34 4.57
CA ALA A 435 8.69 -0.33 5.28
C ALA A 435 10.06 0.33 5.00
N GLY A 436 11.01 0.14 5.92
CA GLY A 436 12.26 0.89 5.94
C GLY A 436 13.14 0.76 4.68
N ASN A 437 12.99 -0.32 3.93
CA ASN A 437 13.76 -0.71 2.74
C ASN A 437 12.96 -0.62 1.42
N HIS A 438 11.73 -0.09 1.46
CA HIS A 438 10.81 -0.04 0.32
C HIS A 438 11.04 1.15 -0.63
N GLY A 439 12.18 1.85 -0.53
CA GLY A 439 12.57 2.90 -1.47
C GLY A 439 11.93 4.27 -1.20
N PRO A 440 12.00 5.17 -2.18
CA PRO A 440 11.41 6.50 -2.06
C PRO A 440 9.89 6.50 -1.89
N PHE A 441 9.39 7.52 -1.18
CA PHE A 441 7.98 7.69 -0.85
C PHE A 441 7.07 7.75 -2.09
N ALA A 442 7.52 8.41 -3.16
CA ALA A 442 6.81 8.48 -4.43
C ALA A 442 7.79 8.62 -5.59
N GLY A 443 7.37 8.22 -6.78
CA GLY A 443 8.05 8.52 -8.03
C GLY A 443 7.56 9.81 -8.67
N ARG A 444 7.90 9.99 -9.93
CA ARG A 444 7.67 11.23 -10.67
C ARG A 444 6.19 11.55 -10.92
N ARG A 445 5.89 12.83 -11.20
CA ARG A 445 4.57 13.31 -11.65
C ARG A 445 3.42 12.90 -10.72
N THR A 446 3.69 12.98 -9.42
CA THR A 446 2.66 12.96 -8.38
C THR A 446 1.97 14.31 -8.35
N VAL A 447 0.64 14.34 -8.47
CA VAL A 447 -0.12 15.60 -8.53
C VAL A 447 -1.20 15.67 -7.46
N HIS A 448 -1.17 16.75 -6.68
CA HIS A 448 -2.27 17.17 -5.80
C HIS A 448 -2.91 18.43 -6.39
N TRP A 449 -4.19 18.35 -6.72
CA TRP A 449 -4.89 19.39 -7.47
C TRP A 449 -6.21 19.77 -6.81
N ASN A 450 -6.41 21.03 -6.43
CA ASN A 450 -7.61 21.51 -5.74
C ASN A 450 -7.89 20.75 -4.44
N ILE A 451 -6.93 20.76 -3.51
CA ILE A 451 -7.03 20.02 -2.24
C ILE A 451 -7.29 21.00 -1.09
N ARG A 452 -8.37 20.76 -0.35
CA ARG A 452 -8.75 21.57 0.81
C ARG A 452 -8.37 20.85 2.08
N VAL A 453 -7.34 21.32 2.75
CA VAL A 453 -6.89 20.75 4.02
C VAL A 453 -7.56 21.48 5.17
N THR A 454 -8.32 20.73 5.96
CA THR A 454 -8.94 21.19 7.20
C THR A 454 -8.09 20.73 8.39
N GLY A 455 -7.99 21.53 9.46
CA GLY A 455 -7.21 21.19 10.65
C GLY A 455 -5.70 21.50 10.59
N GLY A 456 -5.19 22.12 9.53
CA GLY A 456 -3.92 22.87 9.57
C GLY A 456 -2.62 22.08 9.38
N LYS A 457 -2.66 20.76 9.13
CA LYS A 457 -1.44 19.92 8.99
C LYS A 457 -1.06 19.71 7.49
N PRO A 458 0.09 20.24 7.01
CA PRO A 458 0.48 20.15 5.60
C PRO A 458 1.10 18.81 5.20
N ASP A 459 1.57 17.99 6.15
CA ASP A 459 2.35 16.78 5.87
C ASP A 459 1.71 15.87 4.82
N TRP A 460 2.53 15.32 3.91
CA TRP A 460 2.13 14.39 2.85
C TRP A 460 1.17 14.97 1.80
N VAL A 461 0.68 16.21 1.99
CA VAL A 461 -0.28 16.88 1.09
C VAL A 461 0.36 18.09 0.42
N ALA A 462 0.91 19.01 1.19
CA ALA A 462 1.41 20.31 0.75
C ALA A 462 2.95 20.40 0.90
N VAL A 463 3.66 19.34 0.49
CA VAL A 463 5.10 19.18 0.72
C VAL A 463 5.83 19.00 -0.63
N PRO A 464 6.29 20.08 -1.28
CA PRO A 464 6.91 20.02 -2.61
C PRO A 464 8.09 19.06 -2.70
N VAL A 465 8.95 19.02 -1.66
CA VAL A 465 10.13 18.14 -1.60
C VAL A 465 9.78 16.65 -1.63
N GLN A 466 8.50 16.27 -1.49
CA GLN A 466 8.05 14.89 -1.62
C GLN A 466 7.54 14.51 -3.02
N MET A 467 7.49 15.47 -3.94
CA MET A 467 6.88 15.27 -5.25
C MET A 467 7.88 15.50 -6.38
N SER A 468 8.70 14.48 -6.64
CA SER A 468 9.63 14.51 -7.77
C SER A 468 8.87 14.78 -9.07
N MET A 469 9.31 15.78 -9.84
CA MET A 469 8.67 16.24 -11.07
C MET A 469 7.14 16.32 -10.95
N GLY A 470 6.61 16.70 -9.77
CA GLY A 470 5.19 16.67 -9.48
C GLY A 470 4.52 18.03 -9.62
N ALA A 471 3.27 18.13 -9.16
CA ALA A 471 2.59 19.42 -9.08
C ALA A 471 1.70 19.54 -7.82
N ILE A 472 1.79 20.70 -7.17
CA ILE A 472 0.89 21.11 -6.08
C ILE A 472 0.11 22.32 -6.59
N VAL A 473 -1.16 22.10 -6.90
CA VAL A 473 -1.98 23.07 -7.61
C VAL A 473 -3.24 23.36 -6.82
N GLY A 474 -3.43 24.60 -6.40
CA GLY A 474 -4.62 25.01 -5.67
C GLY A 474 -4.83 24.22 -4.37
N VAL A 475 -3.77 23.97 -3.60
CA VAL A 475 -3.92 23.41 -2.25
C VAL A 475 -4.23 24.54 -1.29
N GLN A 476 -5.29 24.42 -0.49
CA GLN A 476 -5.78 25.47 0.42
C GLN A 476 -5.86 24.99 1.87
N GLY A 477 -5.88 25.93 2.80
CA GLY A 477 -6.10 25.69 4.25
C GLY A 477 -4.84 25.34 5.05
N VAL A 478 -3.69 25.22 4.40
CA VAL A 478 -2.37 24.96 5.01
C VAL A 478 -1.27 25.67 4.22
N PRO A 479 -0.15 26.07 4.86
CA PRO A 479 1.03 26.55 4.14
C PRO A 479 1.73 25.41 3.38
N LEU A 480 2.58 25.76 2.41
CA LEU A 480 3.55 24.83 1.84
C LEU A 480 4.67 24.53 2.86
N ASP A 481 5.04 23.26 2.98
CA ASP A 481 6.24 22.84 3.69
C ASP A 481 7.43 22.81 2.73
N GLU A 482 8.09 23.98 2.60
CA GLU A 482 9.24 24.18 1.72
C GLU A 482 10.58 23.95 2.41
N SER A 483 10.61 23.25 3.56
CA SER A 483 11.87 23.00 4.25
C SER A 483 12.78 22.11 3.41
N ASP A 484 14.08 22.41 3.42
CA ASP A 484 15.11 21.65 2.68
C ASP A 484 15.46 20.30 3.35
N GLU A 485 14.89 20.05 4.53
CA GLU A 485 15.08 18.82 5.29
C GLU A 485 14.52 17.61 4.52
N PRO A 486 15.24 16.47 4.50
CA PRO A 486 14.72 15.23 3.94
C PRO A 486 13.37 14.87 4.56
N LYS A 487 12.32 14.78 3.73
CA LYS A 487 10.99 14.36 4.17
C LYS A 487 10.83 12.88 3.95
N TRP A 488 10.59 12.14 5.03
CA TRP A 488 10.20 10.71 5.08
C TRP A 488 10.51 9.92 3.80
N LYS A 489 11.65 9.21 3.79
CA LYS A 489 12.08 8.33 2.69
C LYS A 489 12.36 9.03 1.35
N MET A 490 12.28 10.35 1.25
CA MET A 490 12.77 11.10 0.10
C MET A 490 14.22 11.56 0.33
N PRO A 491 15.08 11.55 -0.71
CA PRO A 491 16.43 12.07 -0.60
C PRO A 491 16.43 13.60 -0.37
N PRO A 492 17.53 14.18 0.13
CA PRO A 492 17.65 15.63 0.34
C PRO A 492 17.41 16.46 -0.94
N GLY A 493 17.13 17.75 -0.76
CA GLY A 493 17.06 18.73 -1.85
C GLY A 493 15.69 19.37 -2.00
N LYS A 494 15.69 20.72 -1.94
CA LYS A 494 14.52 21.61 -1.94
C LYS A 494 13.67 21.53 -3.20
N ASN A 495 14.33 21.54 -4.35
CA ASN A 495 13.66 21.49 -5.64
C ASN A 495 13.88 20.12 -6.25
N LYS A 496 12.78 19.42 -6.51
CA LYS A 496 12.77 18.15 -7.23
C LYS A 496 12.05 18.26 -8.57
N GLY A 497 12.02 19.46 -9.15
CA GLY A 497 11.27 19.78 -10.36
C GLY A 497 9.77 19.93 -10.13
N THR A 498 9.31 20.02 -8.88
CA THR A 498 7.90 20.21 -8.53
C THR A 498 7.42 21.61 -8.96
N VAL A 499 6.25 21.68 -9.57
CA VAL A 499 5.60 22.95 -9.90
C VAL A 499 4.53 23.29 -8.87
N ILE A 500 4.52 24.55 -8.43
CA ILE A 500 3.48 25.12 -7.58
C ILE A 500 2.58 26.01 -8.42
N ALA A 501 1.26 25.88 -8.28
CA ALA A 501 0.33 26.80 -8.92
C ALA A 501 -0.86 27.13 -8.01
N ASP A 502 -1.26 28.40 -8.00
CA ASP A 502 -2.46 28.89 -7.29
C ASP A 502 -2.61 28.42 -5.84
N HIS A 503 -1.51 28.22 -5.10
CA HIS A 503 -1.55 27.82 -3.70
C HIS A 503 -2.40 28.81 -2.87
N GLY A 504 -3.25 28.27 -1.99
CA GLY A 504 -4.24 29.04 -1.22
C GLY A 504 -5.50 29.44 -2.00
N LYS A 505 -5.61 29.12 -3.29
CA LYS A 505 -6.75 29.49 -4.15
C LYS A 505 -7.34 28.28 -4.87
N SER A 506 -8.57 28.39 -5.35
CA SER A 506 -9.15 27.36 -6.23
C SER A 506 -8.51 27.44 -7.62
N PRO A 507 -7.99 26.33 -8.17
CA PRO A 507 -7.38 26.33 -9.48
C PRO A 507 -8.44 26.23 -10.59
N THR A 508 -8.03 26.58 -11.80
CA THR A 508 -8.77 26.36 -13.05
C THR A 508 -7.95 25.45 -13.98
N PRO A 509 -8.48 24.29 -14.40
CA PRO A 509 -9.77 23.69 -14.02
C PRO A 509 -9.80 23.26 -12.54
N PRO A 510 -10.98 23.08 -11.90
CA PRO A 510 -11.07 22.65 -10.50
C PRO A 510 -10.87 21.13 -10.30
N ASP A 511 -11.19 20.32 -11.31
CA ASP A 511 -11.00 18.87 -11.30
C ASP A 511 -10.14 18.48 -12.50
N LEU A 512 -8.91 18.06 -12.21
CA LEU A 512 -7.93 17.76 -13.25
C LEU A 512 -8.34 16.55 -14.09
N TYR A 513 -8.84 15.48 -13.48
CA TYR A 513 -9.25 14.29 -14.21
C TYR A 513 -10.39 14.62 -15.19
N ALA A 514 -11.39 15.37 -14.73
CA ALA A 514 -12.53 15.75 -15.57
C ALA A 514 -12.07 16.56 -16.79
N ALA A 515 -11.18 17.53 -16.58
CA ALA A 515 -10.64 18.35 -17.66
C ALA A 515 -9.78 17.54 -18.63
N GLN A 516 -8.94 16.62 -18.15
CA GLN A 516 -8.15 15.73 -19.00
C GLN A 516 -9.03 14.79 -19.83
N PHE A 517 -10.08 14.23 -19.21
CA PHE A 517 -11.04 13.38 -19.89
C PHE A 517 -11.78 14.14 -21.00
N GLU A 518 -12.23 15.37 -20.72
CA GLU A 518 -12.89 16.23 -21.71
C GLU A 518 -11.94 16.64 -22.83
N LEU A 519 -10.70 16.98 -22.50
CA LEU A 519 -9.68 17.29 -23.48
C LEU A 519 -9.42 16.13 -24.44
N ARG A 520 -9.38 14.90 -23.90
CA ARG A 520 -9.16 13.66 -24.65
C ARG A 520 -10.35 13.26 -25.51
N THR A 521 -11.53 13.21 -24.92
CA THR A 521 -12.72 12.58 -25.52
C THR A 521 -13.67 13.57 -26.16
N LYS A 522 -13.49 14.88 -25.92
CA LYS A 522 -14.43 15.96 -26.25
C LYS A 522 -15.81 15.78 -25.61
N ARG A 523 -15.87 15.00 -24.52
CA ARG A 523 -17.08 14.70 -23.73
C ARG A 523 -16.80 14.95 -22.26
N LYS A 524 -17.82 15.37 -21.50
CA LYS A 524 -17.72 15.40 -20.03
C LYS A 524 -17.66 13.96 -19.47
N PRO A 525 -16.97 13.74 -18.33
CA PRO A 525 -17.06 12.47 -17.62
C PRO A 525 -18.50 12.11 -17.30
N LEU A 526 -18.78 10.80 -17.26
CA LEU A 526 -20.09 10.30 -16.89
C LEU A 526 -20.41 10.62 -15.42
N ASP A 527 -21.68 10.97 -15.17
CA ASP A 527 -22.18 11.15 -13.81
C ASP A 527 -22.11 9.82 -13.06
N THR A 528 -21.73 9.93 -11.80
CA THR A 528 -21.56 8.80 -10.89
C THR A 528 -22.25 9.12 -9.57
N PRO A 529 -22.82 8.13 -8.86
CA PRO A 529 -23.51 8.38 -7.60
C PRO A 529 -22.62 9.15 -6.62
N PRO A 530 -23.16 10.12 -5.87
CA PRO A 530 -22.43 10.74 -4.77
C PRO A 530 -22.09 9.67 -3.71
N ALA A 531 -21.17 9.99 -2.80
CA ALA A 531 -21.01 9.15 -1.61
C ALA A 531 -22.36 9.06 -0.90
N PRO A 532 -22.85 7.86 -0.52
CA PRO A 532 -24.03 7.76 0.31
C PRO A 532 -23.81 8.57 1.59
N ALA A 533 -24.87 9.10 2.20
CA ALA A 533 -24.71 9.67 3.53
C ALA A 533 -24.19 8.56 4.46
N GLY A 534 -23.19 8.86 5.30
CA GLY A 534 -22.86 7.98 6.42
C GLY A 534 -24.14 7.69 7.21
N PRO A 535 -24.29 6.51 7.85
CA PRO A 535 -25.45 6.25 8.68
C PRO A 535 -25.62 7.44 9.62
N ALA A 536 -26.74 8.15 9.48
CA ALA A 536 -27.03 9.28 10.34
C ALA A 536 -26.86 8.79 11.78
N ALA A 537 -26.22 9.59 12.62
CA ALA A 537 -26.19 9.36 14.07
C ALA A 537 -27.62 9.33 14.69
N SER A 538 -28.68 9.39 13.89
CA SER A 538 -30.07 9.16 14.25
C SER A 538 -30.67 7.99 13.46
N ALA A 539 -30.39 6.77 13.91
CA ALA A 539 -31.36 5.70 14.04
C ALA A 539 -30.65 4.53 14.74
N ALA A 540 -30.55 4.63 16.07
CA ALA A 540 -30.65 3.46 16.91
C ALA A 540 -32.04 2.83 16.67
N ALA A 541 -32.22 2.19 15.53
CA ALA A 541 -33.28 1.22 15.36
C ALA A 541 -32.88 0.05 16.25
N ALA A 542 -33.61 -0.07 17.36
CA ALA A 542 -33.48 -1.11 18.35
C ALA A 542 -33.15 -2.46 17.70
N SER A 543 -31.92 -2.93 17.91
CA SER A 543 -31.69 -4.37 17.91
C SER A 543 -32.42 -4.92 19.13
N PRO A 544 -33.24 -5.98 19.01
CA PRO A 544 -33.75 -6.66 20.18
C PRO A 544 -32.55 -7.18 20.97
N ASP A 545 -32.52 -6.85 22.26
CA ASP A 545 -31.51 -7.28 23.20
C ASP A 545 -31.28 -8.80 23.09
N ILE A 546 -30.11 -9.21 22.59
CA ILE A 546 -29.58 -10.53 22.91
C ILE A 546 -29.11 -10.42 24.36
N VAL A 547 -30.03 -10.72 25.28
CA VAL A 547 -29.77 -10.86 26.70
C VAL A 547 -28.72 -11.96 26.89
N ALA A 548 -27.50 -11.56 27.24
CA ALA A 548 -26.51 -12.48 27.81
C ALA A 548 -27.07 -13.06 29.12
N PRO A 549 -27.00 -14.37 29.36
CA PRO A 549 -27.55 -14.97 30.57
C PRO A 549 -26.79 -14.46 31.81
N ALA A 550 -27.56 -14.05 32.83
CA ALA A 550 -27.02 -13.56 34.10
C ALA A 550 -26.17 -14.61 34.84
N PRO A 551 -25.10 -14.20 35.55
CA PRO A 551 -24.24 -15.12 36.27
C PRO A 551 -24.96 -15.67 37.51
N LYS A 552 -24.92 -17.01 37.68
CA LYS A 552 -25.44 -17.69 38.87
C LYS A 552 -24.58 -17.39 40.11
N PRO A 553 -25.17 -17.29 41.32
CA PRO A 553 -24.44 -17.05 42.56
C PRO A 553 -23.64 -18.30 42.99
N GLN A 554 -22.38 -18.09 43.38
CA GLN A 554 -21.46 -19.12 43.82
C GLN A 554 -21.87 -19.70 45.18
N GLN A 555 -22.01 -21.03 45.24
CA GLN A 555 -22.11 -21.80 46.49
C GLN A 555 -20.71 -22.02 47.10
N GLN A 556 -20.62 -21.89 48.42
CA GLN A 556 -19.45 -22.22 49.24
C GLN A 556 -19.14 -23.73 49.23
N PRO A 557 -17.87 -24.12 49.31
CA PRO A 557 -17.48 -25.43 49.84
C PRO A 557 -16.73 -25.33 51.18
N THR A 558 -17.11 -26.18 52.14
CA THR A 558 -16.42 -26.48 53.40
C THR A 558 -15.16 -27.37 53.21
N PRO A 559 -14.24 -27.43 54.21
CA PRO A 559 -12.79 -27.56 54.00
C PRO A 559 -12.20 -28.95 54.28
N LEU A 560 -10.97 -29.23 53.83
CA LEU A 560 -10.00 -30.12 54.50
C LEU A 560 -8.53 -29.80 54.10
N VAL A 561 -7.77 -29.33 55.10
CA VAL A 561 -6.34 -29.49 55.52
C VAL A 561 -5.16 -29.31 54.51
N PRO A 562 -4.05 -28.60 54.90
CA PRO A 562 -3.03 -28.06 53.97
C PRO A 562 -1.66 -28.78 53.99
N PRO A 563 -0.76 -28.43 53.04
CA PRO A 563 0.67 -28.30 53.33
C PRO A 563 1.23 -26.96 52.73
N PRO A 564 2.53 -26.61 52.88
CA PRO A 564 2.98 -25.53 53.75
C PRO A 564 3.27 -24.21 53.01
N ARG A 565 3.30 -23.14 53.82
CA ARG A 565 3.56 -21.73 53.51
C ARG A 565 4.59 -21.47 52.40
N ALA A 566 4.14 -20.77 51.35
CA ALA A 566 4.94 -19.77 50.65
C ALA A 566 4.46 -18.37 51.09
N THR A 567 5.41 -17.50 51.37
CA THR A 567 5.25 -16.11 51.82
C THR A 567 4.45 -15.24 50.85
N PRO A 568 3.65 -14.27 51.33
CA PRO A 568 2.72 -13.51 50.49
C PRO A 568 3.45 -12.46 49.63
N ALA A 569 3.05 -12.37 48.37
CA ALA A 569 3.28 -11.19 47.54
C ALA A 569 2.36 -10.05 48.00
N PRO A 570 2.84 -8.81 48.14
CA PRO A 570 2.00 -7.68 48.48
C PRO A 570 1.24 -7.15 47.25
N THR A 571 -0.06 -6.93 47.48
CA THR A 571 -1.03 -6.02 46.87
C THR A 571 -0.56 -5.05 45.79
N ALA A 572 -1.34 -4.99 44.70
CA ALA A 572 -1.32 -3.91 43.73
C ALA A 572 -2.07 -2.67 44.25
N ALA A 573 -1.41 -1.51 44.19
CA ALA A 573 -1.99 -0.18 44.00
C ALA A 573 -0.93 0.72 43.31
N PRO A 574 -1.34 1.78 42.61
CA PRO A 574 -0.88 2.09 41.26
C PRO A 574 0.44 2.87 41.23
N MET A 575 1.32 2.52 40.30
CA MET A 575 2.37 3.42 39.83
C MET A 575 2.38 3.43 38.31
N LEU A 576 1.69 4.42 37.74
CA LEU A 576 2.27 5.16 36.61
C LEU A 576 3.48 5.90 37.19
N GLN A 577 4.59 5.19 37.40
CA GLN A 577 5.89 5.83 37.54
C GLN A 577 6.30 6.24 36.14
N ALA A 578 6.58 7.54 35.97
CA ALA A 578 7.35 8.01 34.85
C ALA A 578 8.58 7.11 34.71
N LEU A 579 8.79 6.57 33.51
CA LEU A 579 10.02 5.84 33.19
C LEU A 579 11.23 6.71 33.56
N PRO A 580 12.33 6.12 34.03
CA PRO A 580 13.52 6.87 34.43
C PRO A 580 13.96 7.88 33.36
N THR A 581 14.36 9.08 33.78
CA THR A 581 14.82 10.19 32.91
C THR A 581 16.20 9.96 32.28
N ASP A 582 16.75 8.75 32.39
CA ASP A 582 18.14 8.42 32.06
C ASP A 582 18.26 7.33 30.97
N LEU A 583 17.21 7.05 30.21
CA LEU A 583 17.33 6.18 29.03
C LEU A 583 18.09 6.91 27.92
N PRO A 584 19.10 6.27 27.30
CA PRO A 584 19.83 6.91 26.21
C PRO A 584 18.93 7.25 25.03
N ASP A 585 19.10 8.44 24.44
CA ASP A 585 18.33 8.83 23.26
C ASP A 585 18.73 7.98 22.04
N ARG A 586 17.86 7.03 21.68
CA ARG A 586 18.09 6.11 20.56
C ARG A 586 18.41 6.79 19.23
N ARG A 587 18.03 8.06 19.04
CA ARG A 587 18.30 8.83 17.81
C ARG A 587 19.77 9.25 17.67
N LYS A 588 20.55 9.14 18.74
CA LYS A 588 21.96 9.55 18.77
C LYS A 588 22.95 8.43 18.47
N VAL A 589 22.49 7.21 18.21
CA VAL A 589 23.39 6.10 17.89
C VAL A 589 24.18 6.38 16.62
N THR A 590 25.50 6.25 16.69
CA THR A 590 26.37 6.42 15.52
C THR A 590 26.54 5.10 14.78
N ALA A 591 26.86 5.16 13.49
CA ALA A 591 27.18 3.96 12.70
C ALA A 591 28.37 3.19 13.28
N THR A 592 29.36 3.91 13.84
CA THR A 592 30.52 3.33 14.52
C THR A 592 30.11 2.56 15.77
N ALA A 593 29.26 3.15 16.62
CA ALA A 593 28.77 2.48 17.82
C ALA A 593 27.90 1.25 17.48
N LEU A 594 27.05 1.36 16.45
CA LEU A 594 26.28 0.22 15.96
C LEU A 594 27.17 -0.92 15.47
N ALA A 595 28.22 -0.63 14.70
CA ALA A 595 29.17 -1.63 14.23
C ALA A 595 29.92 -2.32 15.37
N GLN A 596 30.29 -1.57 16.42
CA GLN A 596 30.92 -2.12 17.63
C GLN A 596 30.00 -3.11 18.36
N PHE A 597 28.74 -2.73 18.58
CA PHE A 597 27.78 -3.61 19.25
C PHE A 597 27.34 -4.80 18.39
N GLU A 598 27.31 -4.64 17.05
CA GLU A 598 27.11 -5.77 16.13
C GLU A 598 28.25 -6.79 16.20
N ALA A 599 29.51 -6.33 16.26
CA ALA A 599 30.66 -7.23 16.44
C ALA A 599 30.56 -8.01 17.76
N LYS A 600 30.13 -7.35 18.84
CA LYS A 600 29.90 -7.99 20.15
C LYS A 600 28.78 -9.02 20.10
N LEU A 601 27.67 -8.70 19.43
CA LEU A 601 26.56 -9.64 19.27
C LEU A 601 27.00 -10.88 18.49
N LEU A 602 27.68 -10.69 17.35
CA LEU A 602 28.18 -11.80 16.54
C LEU A 602 29.17 -12.68 17.32
N ALA A 603 30.09 -12.08 18.09
CA ALA A 603 31.01 -12.83 18.94
C ALA A 603 30.26 -13.68 19.98
N ARG A 604 29.29 -13.08 20.69
CA ARG A 604 28.50 -13.77 21.70
C ARG A 604 27.61 -14.88 21.12
N LEU A 605 27.06 -14.68 19.92
CA LEU A 605 26.31 -15.70 19.18
C LEU A 605 27.21 -16.91 18.87
N ARG A 606 28.44 -16.70 18.37
CA ARG A 606 29.40 -17.78 18.09
C ARG A 606 29.71 -18.58 19.35
N GLU A 607 29.99 -17.91 20.46
CA GLU A 607 30.24 -18.56 21.74
C GLU A 607 29.04 -19.37 22.23
N SER A 608 27.82 -18.84 22.08
CA SER A 608 26.61 -19.54 22.51
C SER A 608 26.37 -20.82 21.69
N ILE A 609 26.56 -20.74 20.37
CA ILE A 609 26.45 -21.88 19.45
C ILE A 609 27.54 -22.92 19.74
N ALA A 610 28.80 -22.51 19.84
CA ALA A 610 29.93 -23.40 20.15
C ALA A 610 29.79 -24.06 21.52
N GLY A 611 29.18 -23.36 22.48
CA GLY A 611 28.86 -23.89 23.81
C GLY A 611 27.59 -24.74 23.88
N GLY A 612 27.04 -25.19 22.75
CA GLY A 612 25.87 -26.07 22.69
C GLY A 612 24.55 -25.42 23.14
N ARG A 613 24.51 -24.09 23.20
CA ARG A 613 23.32 -23.29 23.60
C ARG A 613 22.93 -22.35 22.47
N PRO A 614 22.47 -22.89 21.32
CA PRO A 614 22.08 -22.08 20.18
C PRO A 614 20.89 -21.17 20.59
N PRO A 615 20.99 -19.85 20.38
CA PRO A 615 19.99 -18.91 20.85
C PRO A 615 18.70 -19.03 20.04
N THR A 616 17.58 -18.88 20.74
CA THR A 616 16.25 -18.87 20.13
C THR A 616 15.65 -17.48 20.28
N PHE A 617 15.03 -16.98 19.23
CA PHE A 617 14.28 -15.73 19.26
C PHE A 617 13.05 -15.80 18.37
N ARG A 618 12.07 -14.93 18.64
CA ARG A 618 10.87 -14.81 17.83
C ARG A 618 11.22 -14.14 16.49
N PHE A 619 11.21 -14.90 15.40
CA PHE A 619 11.41 -14.36 14.06
C PHE A 619 10.07 -13.91 13.49
N ALA A 620 9.89 -12.59 13.36
CA ALA A 620 8.63 -11.94 13.02
C ALA A 620 8.12 -12.38 11.64
N ARG A 621 9.02 -12.55 10.67
CA ARG A 621 8.68 -12.97 9.30
C ARG A 621 7.97 -14.33 9.25
N LEU A 622 8.32 -15.25 10.14
CA LEU A 622 7.69 -16.58 10.21
C LEU A 622 6.69 -16.71 11.37
N GLY A 623 6.53 -15.67 12.19
CA GLY A 623 5.65 -15.69 13.35
C GLY A 623 5.91 -16.87 14.27
N ARG A 624 7.16 -17.30 14.41
CA ARG A 624 7.56 -18.43 15.26
C ARG A 624 8.95 -18.24 15.84
N ASP A 625 9.25 -19.02 16.86
CA ASP A 625 10.59 -19.03 17.45
C ASP A 625 11.53 -19.80 16.53
N MET A 626 12.66 -19.18 16.23
CA MET A 626 13.72 -19.72 15.38
C MET A 626 15.01 -19.80 16.18
N GLN A 627 15.72 -20.91 16.00
CA GLN A 627 17.01 -21.14 16.61
C GLN A 627 18.12 -20.71 15.66
N VAL A 628 19.15 -20.03 16.16
CA VAL A 628 20.35 -19.74 15.38
C VAL A 628 21.30 -20.93 15.49
N GLY A 629 21.27 -21.82 14.50
CA GLY A 629 22.04 -23.07 14.52
C GLY A 629 23.49 -22.91 14.06
N ALA A 630 23.78 -21.94 13.20
CA ALA A 630 25.13 -21.62 12.74
C ALA A 630 25.25 -20.13 12.37
N LEU A 631 26.49 -19.64 12.29
CA LEU A 631 26.80 -18.26 11.89
C LEU A 631 27.98 -18.26 10.93
N ALA A 632 27.76 -17.82 9.70
CA ALA A 632 28.81 -17.55 8.71
C ALA A 632 28.95 -16.04 8.54
N GLU A 633 30.08 -15.46 8.97
CA GLU A 633 30.30 -14.01 8.99
C GLU A 633 29.17 -13.23 9.70
N ARG A 634 28.27 -12.57 8.94
CA ARG A 634 27.11 -11.81 9.43
C ARG A 634 25.77 -12.52 9.16
N GLN A 635 25.80 -13.74 8.62
CA GLN A 635 24.63 -14.51 8.20
C GLN A 635 24.29 -15.61 9.22
N LEU A 636 23.13 -15.46 9.85
CA LEU A 636 22.54 -16.39 10.80
C LEU A 636 21.84 -17.52 10.04
N MET A 637 22.18 -18.77 10.33
CA MET A 637 21.39 -19.91 9.88
C MET A 637 20.27 -20.16 10.88
N LEU A 638 19.06 -19.73 10.52
CA LEU A 638 17.88 -19.91 11.34
C LEU A 638 17.23 -21.26 11.05
N SER A 639 16.89 -22.01 12.08
CA SER A 639 16.20 -23.30 11.97
C SER A 639 15.01 -23.41 12.92
N ALA A 640 13.98 -24.12 12.47
CA ALA A 640 12.89 -24.65 13.27
C ALA A 640 12.31 -25.90 12.55
N PRO A 641 11.46 -26.73 13.18
CA PRO A 641 10.87 -27.88 12.50
C PRO A 641 10.25 -27.51 11.14
N GLY A 642 10.78 -28.15 10.09
CA GLY A 642 10.34 -27.97 8.69
C GLY A 642 10.90 -26.74 7.97
N VAL A 643 11.81 -25.97 8.57
CA VAL A 643 12.35 -24.73 7.95
C VAL A 643 13.80 -24.45 8.37
N THR A 644 14.65 -24.21 7.37
CA THR A 644 16.02 -23.72 7.55
C THR A 644 16.26 -22.60 6.55
N LEU A 645 16.68 -21.42 7.00
CA LEU A 645 16.98 -20.31 6.11
C LEU A 645 18.16 -19.45 6.60
N PRO A 646 18.97 -18.92 5.66
CA PRO A 646 19.96 -17.90 5.98
C PRO A 646 19.31 -16.52 6.15
N VAL A 647 19.70 -15.79 7.19
CA VAL A 647 19.25 -14.41 7.45
C VAL A 647 20.43 -13.55 7.90
N GLY A 648 20.70 -12.44 7.21
CA GLY A 648 21.70 -11.46 7.63
C GLY A 648 21.30 -10.77 8.93
N LEU A 649 22.25 -10.48 9.82
CA LEU A 649 21.98 -9.73 11.05
C LEU A 649 21.35 -8.35 10.76
N ASP A 650 21.76 -7.73 9.66
CA ASP A 650 21.22 -6.47 9.13
C ASP A 650 19.76 -6.58 8.67
N GLN A 651 19.32 -7.80 8.32
CA GLN A 651 17.94 -8.10 7.89
C GLN A 651 16.96 -8.32 9.05
N LEU A 652 17.46 -8.43 10.30
CA LEU A 652 16.63 -8.48 11.50
C LEU A 652 16.15 -7.08 11.88
N THR A 653 14.88 -6.96 12.26
CA THR A 653 14.31 -5.74 12.84
C THR A 653 14.99 -5.38 14.17
N PRO A 654 14.95 -4.11 14.62
CA PRO A 654 15.50 -3.73 15.93
C PRO A 654 14.94 -4.58 17.09
N ALA A 655 13.64 -4.89 17.06
CA ALA A 655 13.01 -5.77 18.06
C ALA A 655 13.55 -7.21 17.99
N GLU A 656 13.73 -7.78 16.80
CA GLU A 656 14.34 -9.12 16.67
C GLU A 656 15.80 -9.13 17.14
N ARG A 657 16.58 -8.09 16.86
CA ARG A 657 17.94 -7.95 17.39
C ARG A 657 17.95 -7.80 18.91
N SER A 658 16.99 -7.07 19.48
CA SER A 658 16.77 -6.99 20.93
C SER A 658 16.40 -8.34 21.55
N HIS A 659 15.51 -9.10 20.92
CA HIS A 659 15.15 -10.46 21.36
C HIS A 659 16.36 -11.41 21.27
N LEU A 660 17.11 -11.36 20.17
CA LEU A 660 18.29 -12.19 19.94
C LEU A 660 19.45 -11.85 20.89
N ALA A 661 19.71 -10.57 21.13
CA ALA A 661 20.72 -10.14 22.10
C ALA A 661 20.36 -10.61 23.52
N ARG A 662 19.07 -10.56 23.88
CA ARG A 662 18.59 -11.06 25.18
C ARG A 662 18.68 -12.58 25.31
N SER A 663 18.54 -13.34 24.23
CA SER A 663 18.59 -14.80 24.29
C SER A 663 20.00 -15.37 24.48
N VAL A 664 21.04 -14.55 24.38
CA VAL A 664 22.43 -14.93 24.67
C VAL A 664 22.99 -14.39 25.98
N VAL A 665 22.18 -13.70 26.78
CA VAL A 665 22.66 -13.13 28.06
C VAL A 665 22.99 -14.24 29.06
N ARG A 666 24.22 -14.22 29.59
CA ARG A 666 24.58 -15.01 30.77
C ARG A 666 24.19 -14.26 32.04
N ALA A 667 23.66 -14.98 33.03
CA ALA A 667 23.48 -14.45 34.37
C ALA A 667 24.82 -13.90 34.89
N ASP A 668 24.77 -12.78 35.61
CA ASP A 668 25.92 -12.15 36.27
C ASP A 668 27.06 -11.70 35.34
N GLN A 669 26.77 -11.47 34.05
CA GLN A 669 27.72 -10.89 33.09
C GLN A 669 27.28 -9.47 32.68
N PRO A 670 27.85 -8.42 33.31
CA PRO A 670 27.48 -7.02 33.03
C PRO A 670 27.64 -6.60 31.56
N SER A 671 28.61 -7.17 30.84
CA SER A 671 28.82 -6.90 29.40
C SER A 671 27.71 -7.49 28.51
N ASP A 672 27.16 -8.65 28.87
CA ASP A 672 26.05 -9.27 28.15
C ASP A 672 24.76 -8.48 28.44
N ALA A 673 24.58 -7.99 29.67
CA ALA A 673 23.49 -7.09 30.02
C ALA A 673 23.59 -5.74 29.28
N ALA A 674 24.80 -5.18 29.12
CA ALA A 674 25.03 -3.98 28.32
C ALA A 674 24.68 -4.20 26.83
N LEU A 675 25.02 -5.37 26.28
CA LEU A 675 24.65 -5.76 24.92
C LEU A 675 23.12 -5.84 24.74
N ALA A 676 22.41 -6.45 25.70
CA ALA A 676 20.95 -6.52 25.70
C ALA A 676 20.30 -5.14 25.88
N ALA A 677 20.88 -4.29 26.73
CA ALA A 677 20.44 -2.91 26.94
C ALA A 677 20.55 -2.08 25.66
N PHE A 678 21.69 -2.14 24.97
CA PHE A 678 21.91 -1.42 23.71
C PHE A 678 20.83 -1.73 22.67
N TYR A 679 20.57 -3.01 22.42
CA TYR A 679 19.54 -3.39 21.44
C TYR A 679 18.11 -3.09 21.91
N ALA A 680 17.84 -3.13 23.22
CA ALA A 680 16.54 -2.70 23.75
C ALA A 680 16.30 -1.19 23.59
N VAL A 681 17.33 -0.36 23.81
CA VAL A 681 17.28 1.09 23.52
C VAL A 681 17.07 1.32 22.02
N LEU A 682 17.83 0.62 21.16
CA LEU A 682 17.69 0.70 19.71
C LEU A 682 16.28 0.31 19.23
N ALA A 683 15.69 -0.70 19.88
CA ALA A 683 14.33 -1.16 19.59
C ALA A 683 13.22 -0.24 20.16
N GLY A 684 13.56 0.72 21.04
CA GLY A 684 12.58 1.54 21.76
C GLY A 684 11.79 0.76 22.82
N GLU A 685 12.36 -0.33 23.35
CA GLU A 685 11.75 -1.13 24.42
C GLU A 685 12.12 -0.57 25.80
N GLU A 686 11.53 0.56 26.19
CA GLU A 686 11.94 1.36 27.36
C GLU A 686 12.01 0.56 28.67
N ALA A 687 11.01 -0.28 28.94
CA ALA A 687 11.01 -1.14 30.14
C ALA A 687 12.13 -2.20 30.12
N ALA A 688 12.45 -2.75 28.94
CA ALA A 688 13.54 -3.71 28.81
C ALA A 688 14.91 -3.02 28.88
N ALA A 689 15.04 -1.84 28.26
CA ALA A 689 16.23 -1.01 28.30
C ALA A 689 16.59 -0.63 29.74
N ALA A 690 15.63 -0.10 30.51
CA ALA A 690 15.85 0.28 31.91
C ALA A 690 16.32 -0.91 32.76
N ARG A 691 15.68 -2.07 32.58
CA ARG A 691 16.05 -3.30 33.29
C ARG A 691 17.48 -3.74 32.97
N TRP A 692 17.85 -3.76 31.68
CA TRP A 692 19.17 -4.24 31.27
C TRP A 692 20.29 -3.22 31.53
N LEU A 693 20.01 -1.92 31.46
CA LEU A 693 20.94 -0.87 31.88
C LEU A 693 21.26 -1.00 33.37
N THR A 694 20.25 -1.26 34.20
CA THR A 694 20.44 -1.52 35.62
C THR A 694 21.31 -2.77 35.84
N ALA A 695 21.01 -3.86 35.14
CA ALA A 695 21.79 -5.11 35.23
C ALA A 695 23.23 -4.98 34.70
N ALA A 696 23.49 -4.03 33.78
CA ALA A 696 24.81 -3.76 33.23
C ALA A 696 25.73 -3.02 34.20
N GLY A 697 25.19 -2.36 35.25
CA GLY A 697 25.98 -1.61 36.23
C GLY A 697 26.95 -0.64 35.56
N ALA A 698 28.25 -0.74 35.89
CA ALA A 698 29.29 0.11 35.29
C ALA A 698 29.37 -0.01 33.74
N ALA A 699 29.04 -1.17 33.16
CA ALA A 699 29.04 -1.38 31.71
C ALA A 699 27.92 -0.63 30.98
N ALA A 700 26.92 -0.08 31.70
CA ALA A 700 25.91 0.80 31.12
C ALA A 700 26.51 2.10 30.54
N SER A 701 27.67 2.54 31.05
CA SER A 701 28.42 3.69 30.51
C SER A 701 28.77 3.53 29.03
N GLU A 702 29.09 2.31 28.60
CA GLU A 702 29.38 2.03 27.19
C GLU A 702 28.14 2.16 26.32
N VAL A 703 26.97 1.76 26.83
CA VAL A 703 25.70 1.92 26.14
C VAL A 703 25.36 3.41 26.03
N ARG A 704 25.49 4.18 27.12
CA ARG A 704 25.28 5.64 27.10
C ARG A 704 26.20 6.34 26.09
N ALA A 705 27.49 6.03 26.13
CA ALA A 705 28.47 6.56 25.18
C ALA A 705 28.11 6.20 23.71
N ALA A 706 27.57 5.00 23.46
CA ALA A 706 27.12 4.58 22.13
C ALA A 706 25.97 5.45 21.57
N PHE A 707 25.20 6.07 22.45
CA PHE A 707 24.14 7.03 22.13
C PHE A 707 24.54 8.49 22.48
N GLY A 708 25.84 8.78 22.59
CA GLY A 708 26.34 10.15 22.74
C GLY A 708 26.00 10.82 24.07
N GLU A 709 25.99 10.05 25.17
CA GLU A 709 25.76 10.51 26.55
C GLU A 709 26.97 10.30 27.46
#